data_AF-A0A923XC49-F1
#
_entry.id   AF-A0A923XC49-F1
#
_cell.length_a   1.000
_cell.length_b   1.000
_cell.length_c   1.000
_cell.angle_alpha   90.00
_cell.angle_beta   90.00
_cell.angle_gamma   90.00
#
_symmetry.space_group_name_H-M   'P 1'
#
loop_
_entity.id
_entity.type
_entity.pdbx_description
1 polymer ?
#
loop_
_entity_poly.entity_id
_entity_poly.type
_entity_poly.pdbx_seq_one_letter_code
_entity_poly.pdbx_strand_id
1 'polypeptide(L)'
;MTKKILGLNALAVLCLLPSLFFSSCAPVKFSKADTFTVNPSCTGTDCGTGGQAIICSPKINSNVTTFTYATGVALPNISSSCAPANVDYAWTVKKADSSVVSTTIPGLTGKDPQSVNFTVLSPGTYYVYLTASQTGSAYSPFVASTPLEFIVPGSGVGNTLTCDPKLNSTFTSVVVNAADSNVVVSANCNPAAGMYMWTVTKDGTALTVAGLSGASSTPDLKSYGAGTYRIYLYATATSSQHWQSSTPLTVTVVNPTVPTGGAIACNPRINGSMTSLTLTSSSPNPLISANCLPTSVQYTWTVTKNGNPISVAALAGANSNPDILSLGVGTYLVYLTASSPNYSTWNTTTPLMLTVDNNAGGGVTLNCAPRLNGTSVAVTVPTNGTNPTVTSGCNPSSVTHTWTVFRAGAPVTVSGLAGASSVPAFIGAGVGTYYIYLTATAPGYNAYVSPSPLEVTVADVTSPVRTVTFQKLVQATDNKVDILVVVDDSNSMAPENTKLAQKLQGFVTSLASSGLDWQMCATVTHAQLTSGTMYWGLSRNWTNYIGSPQWILNGGASDPYGIFTSTMASIGAGWAGTDDERAIKAAWWHAEYNPYNTCYRSDASLAVIILSDEDERSVGGDSSQQYYAGEFQLLEGDDQAYGYLNKIRQNFGFTKRVSVNSIIVKPGDSACMATQDAGGSKSHYGYKYNELSQITGGYVGSICDADYSSNLYYFKDRIVNSLASIQLECAAVGAIQVGITPSMGAVTTQMVNNTLVFSPAIPAGRTVVIQYNCPRN
;
A
#
# COMPACT_ATOMS: atom_id res chain seq x y z
N MET A 1 -25.78 18.58 -59.76
CA MET A 1 -27.00 18.02 -60.39
C MET A 1 -26.70 16.59 -60.83
N THR A 2 -27.43 15.61 -60.29
CA THR A 2 -27.91 14.32 -60.89
C THR A 2 -27.08 13.68 -62.03
N LYS A 3 -26.80 12.37 -62.08
CA LYS A 3 -27.29 11.20 -61.34
C LYS A 3 -26.43 9.99 -61.76
N LYS A 4 -26.30 9.03 -60.84
CA LYS A 4 -25.70 7.70 -60.99
C LYS A 4 -26.31 6.87 -62.14
N ILE A 5 -25.49 6.01 -62.75
CA ILE A 5 -25.92 4.80 -63.48
C ILE A 5 -25.31 3.58 -62.79
N LEU A 6 -26.18 2.69 -62.26
CA LEU A 6 -25.94 1.26 -62.07
C LEU A 6 -25.84 0.62 -63.47
N GLY A 7 -24.90 -0.25 -63.82
CA GLY A 7 -24.56 -1.53 -63.19
C GLY A 7 -25.16 -2.65 -64.04
N LEU A 8 -24.34 -3.55 -64.61
CA LEU A 8 -24.48 -5.02 -64.60
C LEU A 8 -23.56 -5.73 -65.61
N ASN A 9 -23.14 -6.92 -65.18
CA ASN A 9 -22.76 -8.13 -65.92
C ASN A 9 -21.29 -8.51 -66.09
N ALA A 10 -21.03 -9.68 -65.51
CA ALA A 10 -19.82 -10.48 -65.46
C ALA A 10 -19.61 -11.30 -66.74
N LEU A 11 -18.34 -11.62 -67.07
CA LEU A 11 -17.86 -13.01 -67.24
C LEU A 11 -16.33 -13.08 -67.44
N ALA A 12 -15.71 -13.95 -66.63
CA ALA A 12 -14.59 -14.88 -66.87
C ALA A 12 -13.20 -14.40 -67.36
N VAL A 13 -12.15 -14.50 -66.52
CA VAL A 13 -11.17 -15.62 -66.31
C VAL A 13 -9.89 -15.45 -67.17
N LEU A 14 -8.72 -15.20 -66.55
CA LEU A 14 -7.51 -16.06 -66.64
C LEU A 14 -6.37 -15.64 -65.67
N CYS A 15 -5.63 -16.66 -65.22
CA CYS A 15 -4.63 -16.79 -64.15
C CYS A 15 -3.38 -15.88 -64.18
N LEU A 16 -2.81 -15.62 -62.99
CA LEU A 16 -1.45 -16.05 -62.55
C LEU A 16 -1.15 -15.60 -61.09
N LEU A 17 -0.78 -16.58 -60.24
CA LEU A 17 -0.26 -16.49 -58.86
C LEU A 17 1.24 -16.03 -58.85
N PRO A 18 1.94 -15.82 -57.70
CA PRO A 18 1.59 -16.08 -56.29
C PRO A 18 1.97 -14.95 -55.27
N SER A 19 1.31 -14.92 -54.11
CA SER A 19 2.00 -14.81 -52.80
C SER A 19 1.03 -15.02 -51.63
N LEU A 20 1.50 -15.78 -50.66
CA LEU A 20 0.79 -16.29 -49.49
C LEU A 20 0.37 -15.18 -48.53
N PHE A 21 -0.86 -15.23 -48.01
CA PHE A 21 -1.19 -14.95 -46.59
C PHE A 21 -2.56 -15.55 -46.26
N PHE A 22 -2.59 -16.43 -45.26
CA PHE A 22 -3.81 -16.94 -44.63
C PHE A 22 -4.33 -15.92 -43.62
N SER A 23 -5.57 -15.47 -43.76
CA SER A 23 -6.38 -14.95 -42.66
C SER A 23 -7.84 -15.35 -42.87
N SER A 24 -8.31 -16.23 -41.99
CA SER A 24 -9.65 -16.77 -41.93
C SER A 24 -10.65 -15.69 -41.50
N CYS A 25 -11.77 -15.59 -42.22
CA CYS A 25 -12.95 -14.87 -41.75
C CYS A 25 -13.91 -15.78 -40.97
N ALA A 26 -14.49 -15.17 -39.94
CA ALA A 26 -15.86 -15.29 -39.45
C ALA A 26 -16.14 -16.18 -38.20
N PRO A 27 -17.14 -15.77 -37.39
CA PRO A 27 -17.13 -15.91 -35.94
C PRO A 27 -18.11 -16.98 -35.44
N VAL A 28 -17.79 -17.64 -34.33
CA VAL A 28 -18.74 -18.50 -33.62
C VAL A 28 -19.14 -17.80 -32.31
N LYS A 29 -20.44 -17.52 -32.19
CA LYS A 29 -21.11 -17.14 -30.95
C LYS A 29 -20.86 -18.22 -29.89
N PHE A 30 -20.52 -17.83 -28.67
CA PHE A 30 -20.80 -18.65 -27.49
C PHE A 30 -21.51 -17.85 -26.40
N SER A 31 -22.67 -18.39 -26.02
CA SER A 31 -23.50 -18.05 -24.89
C SER A 31 -23.01 -18.77 -23.62
N LYS A 32 -23.08 -18.08 -22.48
CA LYS A 32 -23.34 -18.52 -21.10
C LYS A 32 -22.90 -19.94 -20.63
N ALA A 33 -22.11 -19.92 -19.56
CA ALA A 33 -21.92 -20.92 -18.49
C ALA A 33 -21.25 -22.26 -18.85
N ASP A 34 -19.93 -22.32 -18.63
CA ASP A 34 -19.24 -23.59 -18.39
C ASP A 34 -19.18 -23.87 -16.88
N THR A 35 -19.99 -24.84 -16.48
CA THR A 35 -19.85 -25.61 -15.25
C THR A 35 -18.57 -26.45 -15.34
N PHE A 36 -17.60 -26.20 -14.48
CA PHE A 36 -16.46 -27.12 -14.32
C PHE A 36 -16.96 -28.43 -13.72
N THR A 37 -16.94 -29.50 -14.51
CA THR A 37 -17.01 -30.86 -14.00
C THR A 37 -15.59 -31.40 -13.95
N VAL A 38 -15.00 -31.51 -12.76
CA VAL A 38 -13.77 -32.28 -12.58
C VAL A 38 -14.15 -33.76 -12.62
N ASN A 39 -13.72 -34.48 -13.65
CA ASN A 39 -13.75 -35.94 -13.67
C ASN A 39 -12.42 -36.45 -13.07
N PRO A 40 -12.40 -37.07 -11.88
CA PRO A 40 -11.17 -37.64 -11.34
C PRO A 40 -11.07 -39.08 -11.85
N SER A 41 -10.57 -39.25 -13.07
CA SER A 41 -10.14 -40.57 -13.54
C SER A 41 -8.66 -40.51 -13.88
N CYS A 42 -7.79 -40.73 -12.90
CA CYS A 42 -6.48 -41.30 -13.18
C CYS A 42 -6.68 -42.80 -13.39
N THR A 43 -6.11 -43.36 -14.47
CA THR A 43 -5.96 -44.81 -14.63
C THR A 43 -4.47 -45.09 -14.73
N GLY A 44 -3.95 -45.88 -13.80
CA GLY A 44 -2.52 -46.19 -13.66
C GLY A 44 -2.18 -46.56 -12.22
N THR A 45 -1.20 -47.45 -12.04
CA THR A 45 -0.81 -48.06 -10.77
C THR A 45 -0.10 -47.12 -9.77
N ASP A 46 0.06 -45.83 -10.11
CA ASP A 46 0.79 -44.85 -9.28
C ASP A 46 -0.10 -43.79 -8.61
N CYS A 47 -1.43 -43.99 -8.54
CA CYS A 47 -2.29 -43.13 -7.72
C CYS A 47 -2.30 -43.63 -6.27
N GLY A 48 -1.59 -42.89 -5.40
CA GLY A 48 -1.57 -43.13 -3.96
C GLY A 48 -2.96 -43.13 -3.32
N THR A 49 -3.11 -43.90 -2.25
CA THR A 49 -4.34 -44.24 -1.51
C THR A 49 -4.98 -43.07 -0.75
N GLY A 50 -5.32 -41.97 -1.43
CA GLY A 50 -6.18 -40.91 -0.91
C GLY A 50 -7.65 -41.27 -1.17
N GLY A 51 -8.41 -41.61 -0.12
CA GLY A 51 -9.79 -42.08 -0.22
C GLY A 51 -10.70 -41.14 -1.03
N GLN A 52 -11.60 -41.72 -1.82
CA GLN A 52 -12.60 -40.96 -2.58
C GLN A 52 -13.53 -40.20 -1.59
N ALA A 53 -14.06 -39.04 -1.96
CA ALA A 53 -14.92 -38.21 -1.08
C ALA A 53 -16.30 -37.96 -1.70
N ILE A 54 -17.34 -37.90 -0.87
CA ILE A 54 -18.67 -37.42 -1.29
C ILE A 54 -18.63 -35.89 -1.33
N ILE A 55 -19.08 -35.30 -2.44
CA ILE A 55 -19.16 -33.85 -2.60
C ILE A 55 -20.61 -33.47 -2.87
N CYS A 56 -21.19 -32.56 -2.09
CA CYS A 56 -22.56 -32.09 -2.26
C CYS A 56 -22.63 -30.56 -2.33
N SER A 57 -23.67 -30.03 -2.98
CA SER A 57 -23.94 -28.59 -3.04
C SER A 57 -25.45 -28.33 -2.89
N PRO A 58 -25.97 -28.34 -1.65
CA PRO A 58 -27.39 -28.21 -1.43
C PRO A 58 -27.90 -26.81 -1.79
N LYS A 59 -29.06 -26.71 -2.45
CA LYS A 59 -29.73 -25.46 -2.83
C LYS A 59 -31.25 -25.57 -2.69
N ILE A 60 -31.90 -24.50 -2.23
CA ILE A 60 -33.35 -24.31 -2.26
C ILE A 60 -33.75 -23.79 -3.64
N ASN A 61 -34.80 -24.36 -4.23
CA ASN A 61 -35.33 -24.00 -5.55
C ASN A 61 -34.24 -23.91 -6.63
N SER A 62 -33.24 -24.80 -6.54
CA SER A 62 -32.08 -24.96 -7.45
C SER A 62 -31.00 -23.87 -7.41
N ASN A 63 -31.20 -22.72 -6.76
CA ASN A 63 -30.21 -21.63 -6.83
C ASN A 63 -30.04 -20.79 -5.55
N VAL A 64 -31.01 -20.76 -4.64
CA VAL A 64 -30.93 -19.95 -3.43
C VAL A 64 -30.58 -20.79 -2.21
N THR A 65 -30.06 -20.15 -1.17
CA THR A 65 -29.73 -20.80 0.12
C THR A 65 -30.63 -20.33 1.26
N THR A 66 -31.47 -19.32 1.01
CA THR A 66 -32.44 -18.77 1.97
C THR A 66 -33.83 -18.75 1.35
N PHE A 67 -34.86 -19.10 2.13
CA PHE A 67 -36.25 -19.01 1.73
C PHE A 67 -37.14 -18.48 2.85
N THR A 68 -37.98 -17.49 2.56
CA THR A 68 -38.96 -16.93 3.49
C THR A 68 -40.36 -17.38 3.13
N TYR A 69 -41.07 -18.00 4.07
CA TYR A 69 -42.46 -18.39 3.87
C TYR A 69 -43.36 -17.17 3.83
N ALA A 70 -44.32 -17.16 2.90
CA ALA A 70 -45.37 -16.15 2.83
C ALA A 70 -46.67 -16.78 2.35
N THR A 71 -47.80 -16.21 2.75
CA THR A 71 -49.13 -16.68 2.36
C THR A 71 -49.27 -16.68 0.84
N GLY A 72 -49.69 -17.81 0.26
CA GLY A 72 -49.89 -17.96 -1.18
C GLY A 72 -48.62 -18.27 -1.99
N VAL A 73 -47.46 -18.38 -1.35
CA VAL A 73 -46.21 -18.82 -2.01
C VAL A 73 -46.11 -20.36 -1.96
N ALA A 74 -45.72 -20.96 -3.07
CA ALA A 74 -45.52 -22.42 -3.15
C ALA A 74 -44.42 -22.89 -2.19
N LEU A 75 -44.58 -24.11 -1.65
CA LEU A 75 -43.60 -24.70 -0.75
C LEU A 75 -42.27 -24.96 -1.49
N PRO A 76 -41.12 -24.67 -0.86
CA PRO A 76 -39.81 -24.80 -1.49
C PRO A 76 -39.38 -26.27 -1.67
N ASN A 77 -38.57 -26.50 -2.69
CA ASN A 77 -37.87 -27.78 -2.92
C ASN A 77 -36.38 -27.62 -2.61
N ILE A 78 -35.71 -28.69 -2.20
CA ILE A 78 -34.27 -28.74 -1.97
C ILE A 78 -33.64 -29.71 -2.97
N SER A 79 -32.54 -29.27 -3.57
CA SER A 79 -31.63 -30.11 -4.36
C SER A 79 -30.37 -30.36 -3.54
N SER A 80 -29.92 -31.60 -3.44
CA SER A 80 -28.69 -31.98 -2.70
C SER A 80 -27.41 -31.88 -3.53
N SER A 81 -27.51 -32.15 -4.83
CA SER A 81 -26.41 -32.12 -5.80
C SER A 81 -25.15 -32.89 -5.35
N CYS A 82 -25.33 -34.10 -4.78
CA CYS A 82 -24.20 -34.94 -4.36
C CYS A 82 -23.61 -35.79 -5.50
N ALA A 83 -22.29 -35.93 -5.48
CA ALA A 83 -21.52 -36.88 -6.29
C ALA A 83 -20.60 -37.71 -5.37
N PRO A 84 -20.66 -39.06 -5.41
CA PRO A 84 -21.67 -39.87 -6.12
C PRO A 84 -23.08 -39.64 -5.56
N ALA A 85 -24.10 -39.87 -6.39
CA ALA A 85 -25.50 -39.62 -6.02
C ALA A 85 -26.18 -40.78 -5.28
N ASN A 86 -25.55 -41.96 -5.22
CA ASN A 86 -26.07 -43.14 -4.54
C ASN A 86 -25.45 -43.25 -3.14
N VAL A 87 -25.89 -42.36 -2.26
CA VAL A 87 -25.42 -42.22 -0.87
C VAL A 87 -26.63 -42.12 0.05
N ASP A 88 -26.43 -42.35 1.34
CA ASP A 88 -27.41 -42.15 2.38
C ASP A 88 -27.49 -40.65 2.71
N TYR A 89 -28.71 -40.08 2.73
CA TYR A 89 -28.94 -38.65 2.98
C TYR A 89 -29.65 -38.44 4.32
N ALA A 90 -29.06 -37.60 5.17
CA ALA A 90 -29.64 -37.19 6.45
C ALA A 90 -29.72 -35.67 6.53
N TRP A 91 -30.92 -35.15 6.83
CA TRP A 91 -31.17 -33.72 7.00
C TRP A 91 -31.36 -33.39 8.47
N THR A 92 -30.47 -32.56 9.03
CA THR A 92 -30.57 -32.10 10.41
C THR A 92 -31.07 -30.67 10.46
N VAL A 93 -32.09 -30.42 11.27
CA VAL A 93 -32.67 -29.09 11.46
C VAL A 93 -32.22 -28.54 12.81
N LYS A 94 -31.77 -27.28 12.82
CA LYS A 94 -31.42 -26.54 14.03
C LYS A 94 -32.10 -25.19 14.07
N LYS A 95 -32.39 -24.70 15.27
CA LYS A 95 -32.75 -23.30 15.51
C LYS A 95 -31.48 -22.43 15.57
N ALA A 96 -31.66 -21.11 15.63
CA ALA A 96 -30.57 -20.14 15.73
C ALA A 96 -29.70 -20.27 17.00
N ASP A 97 -30.22 -20.88 18.06
CA ASP A 97 -29.50 -21.22 19.30
C ASP A 97 -28.78 -22.58 19.22
N SER A 98 -28.65 -23.15 18.03
CA SER A 98 -28.07 -24.47 17.75
C SER A 98 -28.85 -25.68 18.29
N SER A 99 -29.98 -25.48 18.96
CA SER A 99 -30.82 -26.59 19.41
C SER A 99 -31.37 -27.36 18.21
N VAL A 100 -31.29 -28.70 18.27
CA VAL A 100 -31.82 -29.57 17.22
C VAL A 100 -33.34 -29.58 17.30
N VAL A 101 -34.00 -29.39 16.17
CA VAL A 101 -35.45 -29.55 16.06
C VAL A 101 -35.75 -31.04 15.86
N SER A 102 -36.36 -31.66 16.87
CA SER A 102 -36.75 -33.07 16.83
C SER A 102 -38.11 -33.31 16.14
N THR A 103 -38.91 -32.26 15.94
CA THR A 103 -40.18 -32.34 15.21
C THR A 103 -39.93 -32.69 13.74
N THR A 104 -40.64 -33.69 13.21
CA THR A 104 -40.59 -34.04 11.79
C THR A 104 -41.08 -32.88 10.93
N ILE A 105 -40.28 -32.49 9.95
CA ILE A 105 -40.64 -31.43 8.99
C ILE A 105 -41.24 -32.08 7.74
N PRO A 106 -42.51 -31.79 7.38
CA PRO A 106 -43.11 -32.32 6.16
C PRO A 106 -42.26 -31.99 4.94
N GLY A 107 -42.07 -32.99 4.07
CA GLY A 107 -41.29 -32.85 2.83
C GLY A 107 -39.76 -32.93 2.99
N LEU A 108 -39.22 -32.85 4.21
CA LEU A 108 -37.77 -32.85 4.47
C LEU A 108 -37.20 -34.27 4.63
N THR A 109 -37.14 -35.03 3.53
CA THR A 109 -36.61 -36.40 3.53
C THR A 109 -36.02 -36.79 2.18
N GLY A 110 -35.14 -37.80 2.19
CA GLY A 110 -34.52 -38.35 1.00
C GLY A 110 -33.47 -37.44 0.36
N LYS A 111 -33.08 -37.77 -0.88
CA LYS A 111 -32.03 -37.09 -1.64
C LYS A 111 -32.36 -35.63 -1.95
N ASP A 112 -33.50 -35.38 -2.58
CA ASP A 112 -33.92 -34.05 -3.03
C ASP A 112 -35.31 -33.71 -2.45
N PRO A 113 -35.37 -33.24 -1.19
CA PRO A 113 -36.61 -32.93 -0.49
C PRO A 113 -37.59 -32.05 -1.30
N GLN A 114 -38.87 -32.41 -1.30
CA GLN A 114 -39.91 -31.71 -2.08
C GLN A 114 -40.99 -31.15 -1.16
N SER A 115 -41.55 -29.99 -1.51
CA SER A 115 -42.63 -29.33 -0.76
C SER A 115 -42.32 -29.22 0.74
N VAL A 116 -41.09 -28.81 1.05
CA VAL A 116 -40.59 -28.71 2.42
C VAL A 116 -41.40 -27.64 3.16
N ASN A 117 -41.96 -27.97 4.33
CA ASN A 117 -42.85 -27.07 5.05
C ASN A 117 -42.42 -26.83 6.51
N PHE A 118 -41.77 -25.69 6.75
CA PHE A 118 -41.40 -25.24 8.10
C PHE A 118 -42.51 -24.47 8.83
N THR A 119 -43.63 -24.11 8.18
CA THR A 119 -44.72 -23.36 8.85
C THR A 119 -45.45 -24.18 9.91
N VAL A 120 -45.18 -25.48 10.01
CA VAL A 120 -45.65 -26.34 11.10
C VAL A 120 -44.96 -26.05 12.43
N LEU A 121 -43.86 -25.30 12.40
CA LEU A 121 -43.14 -24.86 13.59
C LEU A 121 -43.57 -23.44 13.99
N SER A 122 -43.20 -23.01 15.20
CA SER A 122 -43.38 -21.62 15.63
C SER A 122 -42.64 -20.63 14.70
N PRO A 123 -43.04 -19.35 14.64
CA PRO A 123 -42.27 -18.34 13.94
C PRO A 123 -40.80 -18.31 14.35
N GLY A 124 -39.91 -18.08 13.39
CA GLY A 124 -38.47 -18.08 13.60
C GLY A 124 -37.66 -18.51 12.37
N THR A 125 -36.34 -18.55 12.54
CA THR A 125 -35.38 -18.97 11.50
C THR A 125 -34.84 -20.36 11.82
N TYR A 126 -34.85 -21.22 10.79
CA TYR A 126 -34.44 -22.62 10.87
C TYR A 126 -33.31 -22.91 9.88
N TYR A 127 -32.31 -23.65 10.35
CA TYR A 127 -31.09 -23.96 9.60
C TYR A 127 -31.02 -25.46 9.32
N VAL A 128 -30.86 -25.82 8.06
CA VAL A 128 -30.96 -27.20 7.57
C VAL A 128 -29.61 -27.66 7.01
N TYR A 129 -29.08 -28.73 7.59
CA TYR A 129 -27.78 -29.29 7.27
C TYR A 129 -27.94 -30.63 6.55
N LEU A 130 -27.22 -30.82 5.45
CA LEU A 130 -27.10 -32.12 4.80
C LEU A 130 -25.90 -32.90 5.36
N THR A 131 -26.12 -34.15 5.74
CA THR A 131 -25.07 -35.15 5.86
C THR A 131 -25.30 -36.21 4.79
N ALA A 132 -24.26 -36.55 4.03
CA ALA A 132 -24.30 -37.62 3.06
C ALA A 132 -23.19 -38.64 3.37
N SER A 133 -23.55 -39.90 3.57
CA SER A 133 -22.61 -40.99 3.88
C SER A 133 -22.91 -42.22 3.04
N GLN A 134 -21.98 -43.15 2.91
CA GLN A 134 -22.27 -44.42 2.24
C GLN A 134 -21.69 -45.59 3.02
N THR A 135 -22.59 -46.34 3.66
CA THR A 135 -22.25 -47.46 4.53
C THR A 135 -21.48 -48.54 3.76
N GLY A 136 -20.32 -48.98 4.27
CA GLY A 136 -19.50 -50.04 3.67
C GLY A 136 -18.67 -49.63 2.45
N SER A 137 -18.56 -48.33 2.15
CA SER A 137 -17.74 -47.80 1.05
C SER A 137 -16.40 -47.22 1.53
N ALA A 138 -15.47 -46.97 0.60
CA ALA A 138 -14.25 -46.22 0.85
C ALA A 138 -14.45 -44.69 0.81
N TYR A 139 -15.68 -44.21 0.62
CA TYR A 139 -15.96 -42.79 0.53
C TYR A 139 -15.99 -42.11 1.91
N SER A 140 -15.29 -40.98 2.03
CA SER A 140 -15.42 -40.13 3.21
C SER A 140 -16.79 -39.42 3.22
N PRO A 141 -17.52 -39.42 4.35
CA PRO A 141 -18.82 -38.73 4.46
C PRO A 141 -18.72 -37.22 4.22
N PHE A 142 -19.76 -36.66 3.61
CA PHE A 142 -19.98 -35.22 3.49
C PHE A 142 -20.85 -34.72 4.66
N VAL A 143 -20.43 -33.64 5.29
CA VAL A 143 -21.25 -32.88 6.23
C VAL A 143 -21.24 -31.43 5.77
N ALA A 144 -22.42 -30.87 5.51
CA ALA A 144 -22.57 -29.49 5.07
C ALA A 144 -22.02 -28.54 6.14
N SER A 145 -21.03 -27.72 5.77
CA SER A 145 -20.49 -26.66 6.62
C SER A 145 -21.32 -25.37 6.57
N THR A 146 -22.23 -25.25 5.59
CA THR A 146 -23.12 -24.10 5.41
C THR A 146 -24.56 -24.61 5.29
N PRO A 147 -25.49 -24.16 6.15
CA PRO A 147 -26.87 -24.61 6.12
C PRO A 147 -27.67 -23.93 5.01
N LEU A 148 -28.81 -24.53 4.69
CA LEU A 148 -29.93 -23.82 4.07
C LEU A 148 -30.77 -23.13 5.14
N GLU A 149 -31.24 -21.92 4.86
CA GLU A 149 -31.99 -21.08 5.79
C GLU A 149 -33.47 -21.00 5.39
N PHE A 150 -34.36 -21.27 6.35
CA PHE A 150 -35.81 -21.17 6.19
C PHE A 150 -36.40 -20.24 7.24
N ILE A 151 -37.12 -19.21 6.80
CA ILE A 151 -37.67 -18.16 7.66
C ILE A 151 -39.19 -18.27 7.70
N VAL A 152 -39.74 -18.55 8.88
CA VAL A 152 -41.19 -18.56 9.14
C VAL A 152 -41.56 -17.23 9.82
N PRO A 153 -42.30 -16.31 9.16
CA PRO A 153 -42.56 -14.98 9.69
C PRO A 153 -43.34 -14.94 11.02
N GLY A 154 -43.03 -13.96 11.87
CA GLY A 154 -43.76 -13.63 13.10
C GLY A 154 -43.14 -12.43 13.85
N SER A 155 -43.75 -12.01 14.96
CA SER A 155 -43.27 -10.88 15.78
C SER A 155 -41.89 -11.18 16.36
N GLY A 156 -40.86 -10.48 15.87
CA GLY A 156 -39.47 -10.63 16.31
C GLY A 156 -38.48 -10.97 15.20
N VAL A 157 -38.93 -11.35 14.00
CA VAL A 157 -38.03 -11.60 12.86
C VAL A 157 -37.62 -10.26 12.24
N GLY A 158 -36.39 -9.78 12.49
CA GLY A 158 -35.90 -8.51 11.93
C GLY A 158 -34.71 -7.84 12.63
N ASN A 159 -34.13 -8.44 13.67
CA ASN A 159 -32.92 -7.90 14.30
C ASN A 159 -31.69 -8.12 13.39
N THR A 160 -30.78 -7.15 13.35
CA THR A 160 -29.54 -7.23 12.57
C THR A 160 -28.43 -7.83 13.42
N LEU A 161 -27.90 -8.98 13.01
CA LEU A 161 -26.65 -9.53 13.55
C LEU A 161 -25.48 -8.94 12.76
N THR A 162 -24.53 -8.31 13.46
CA THR A 162 -23.32 -7.78 12.84
C THR A 162 -22.11 -8.44 13.48
N CYS A 163 -21.22 -9.03 12.68
CA CYS A 163 -19.95 -9.57 13.16
C CYS A 163 -18.76 -8.84 12.53
N ASP A 164 -17.64 -8.80 13.25
CA ASP A 164 -16.36 -8.28 12.74
C ASP A 164 -15.24 -9.30 13.03
N PRO A 165 -15.10 -10.36 12.21
CA PRO A 165 -14.09 -11.39 12.45
C PRO A 165 -12.68 -10.80 12.49
N LYS A 166 -11.86 -11.21 13.45
CA LYS A 166 -10.47 -10.76 13.61
C LYS A 166 -9.52 -11.90 13.98
N LEU A 167 -8.26 -11.73 13.61
CA LEU A 167 -7.10 -12.50 14.02
C LEU A 167 -6.37 -11.73 15.12
N ASN A 168 -6.01 -12.40 16.22
CA ASN A 168 -5.38 -11.80 17.40
C ASN A 168 -6.05 -10.49 17.82
N SER A 169 -7.38 -10.52 17.92
CA SER A 169 -8.29 -9.43 18.31
C SER A 169 -8.46 -8.27 17.33
N THR A 170 -7.49 -7.92 16.49
CA THR A 170 -7.56 -6.70 15.66
C THR A 170 -7.22 -6.88 14.18
N PHE A 171 -6.54 -7.94 13.79
CA PHE A 171 -6.05 -8.10 12.41
C PHE A 171 -7.05 -8.82 11.51
N THR A 172 -6.96 -8.60 10.20
CA THR A 172 -7.66 -9.41 9.18
C THR A 172 -6.70 -10.26 8.33
N SER A 173 -5.39 -10.03 8.47
CA SER A 173 -4.34 -10.83 7.84
C SER A 173 -3.09 -10.93 8.72
N VAL A 174 -2.47 -12.10 8.80
CA VAL A 174 -1.20 -12.35 9.52
C VAL A 174 -0.31 -13.34 8.77
N VAL A 175 0.99 -13.27 8.99
CA VAL A 175 1.98 -14.26 8.53
C VAL A 175 2.56 -14.95 9.77
N VAL A 176 2.62 -16.28 9.77
CA VAL A 176 3.12 -17.09 10.89
C VAL A 176 4.15 -18.11 10.41
N ASN A 177 5.20 -18.32 11.21
CA ASN A 177 6.22 -19.35 11.00
C ASN A 177 6.12 -20.45 12.09
N ALA A 178 6.94 -21.50 11.96
CA ALA A 178 6.90 -22.64 12.89
C ALA A 178 7.05 -22.26 14.38
N ALA A 179 7.82 -21.20 14.69
CA ALA A 179 8.12 -20.75 16.04
C ALA A 179 7.11 -19.76 16.63
N ASP A 180 6.21 -19.18 15.83
CA ASP A 180 5.20 -18.23 16.31
C ASP A 180 4.08 -18.93 17.08
N SER A 181 3.43 -18.24 18.03
CA SER A 181 2.23 -18.76 18.70
C SER A 181 1.07 -18.95 17.71
N ASN A 182 0.20 -19.91 17.97
CA ASN A 182 -1.01 -20.12 17.16
C ASN A 182 -1.89 -18.86 17.16
N VAL A 183 -2.52 -18.59 16.01
CA VAL A 183 -3.35 -17.39 15.81
C VAL A 183 -4.68 -17.56 16.53
N VAL A 184 -5.12 -16.54 17.27
CA VAL A 184 -6.46 -16.47 17.84
C VAL A 184 -7.42 -15.98 16.76
N VAL A 185 -8.48 -16.72 16.49
CA VAL A 185 -9.54 -16.36 15.53
C VAL A 185 -10.80 -16.04 16.32
N SER A 186 -11.32 -14.82 16.18
CA SER A 186 -12.49 -14.32 16.91
C SER A 186 -13.57 -13.77 15.97
N ALA A 187 -14.83 -14.01 16.29
CA ALA A 187 -15.99 -13.62 15.46
C ALA A 187 -16.49 -12.18 15.71
N ASN A 188 -16.38 -11.70 16.96
CA ASN A 188 -16.85 -10.38 17.40
C ASN A 188 -18.27 -10.01 16.92
N CYS A 189 -19.24 -10.89 17.16
CA CYS A 189 -20.63 -10.64 16.81
C CYS A 189 -21.39 -9.83 17.88
N ASN A 190 -22.19 -8.87 17.44
CA ASN A 190 -23.14 -8.12 18.26
C ASN A 190 -24.56 -8.17 17.63
N PRO A 191 -25.58 -8.67 18.33
CA PRO A 191 -25.48 -9.41 19.60
C PRO A 191 -24.66 -10.69 19.45
N ALA A 192 -24.25 -11.31 20.56
CA ALA A 192 -23.53 -12.59 20.51
C ALA A 192 -24.35 -13.63 19.73
N ALA A 193 -23.70 -14.34 18.81
CA ALA A 193 -24.35 -15.33 17.99
C ALA A 193 -24.60 -16.62 18.79
N GLY A 194 -25.73 -17.27 18.56
CA GLY A 194 -26.05 -18.59 19.11
C GLY A 194 -25.36 -19.74 18.35
N MET A 195 -24.81 -19.44 17.17
CA MET A 195 -24.05 -20.38 16.35
C MET A 195 -22.91 -19.67 15.61
N TYR A 196 -21.75 -20.34 15.54
CA TYR A 196 -20.58 -19.93 14.78
C TYR A 196 -20.11 -21.08 13.91
N MET A 197 -20.01 -20.85 12.60
CA MET A 197 -19.46 -21.80 11.64
C MET A 197 -18.32 -21.15 10.89
N TRP A 198 -17.15 -21.77 11.00
CA TRP A 198 -15.95 -21.33 10.34
C TRP A 198 -15.63 -22.25 9.17
N THR A 199 -15.31 -21.69 8.01
CA THR A 199 -14.84 -22.46 6.86
C THR A 199 -13.45 -21.98 6.47
N VAL A 200 -12.58 -22.91 6.07
CA VAL A 200 -11.18 -22.59 5.72
C VAL A 200 -10.87 -23.15 4.34
N THR A 201 -10.15 -22.37 3.54
CA THR A 201 -9.44 -22.89 2.36
C THR A 201 -7.95 -22.69 2.54
N LYS A 202 -7.14 -23.68 2.16
CA LYS A 202 -5.69 -23.57 2.04
C LYS A 202 -5.34 -23.51 0.56
N ASP A 203 -4.72 -22.41 0.13
CA ASP A 203 -4.32 -22.19 -1.26
C ASP A 203 -5.46 -22.43 -2.28
N GLY A 204 -6.70 -22.09 -1.86
CA GLY A 204 -7.92 -22.26 -2.66
C GLY A 204 -8.62 -23.62 -2.51
N THR A 205 -8.03 -24.58 -1.79
CA THR A 205 -8.64 -25.90 -1.54
C THR A 205 -9.30 -25.94 -0.16
N ALA A 206 -10.53 -26.44 -0.04
CA ALA A 206 -11.24 -26.54 1.24
C ALA A 206 -10.48 -27.41 2.25
N LEU A 207 -10.40 -26.97 3.50
CA LEU A 207 -9.66 -27.63 4.58
C LEU A 207 -10.46 -27.58 5.89
N THR A 208 -10.57 -28.72 6.57
CA THR A 208 -11.10 -28.78 7.94
C THR A 208 -9.96 -28.57 8.94
N VAL A 209 -10.07 -27.54 9.77
CA VAL A 209 -9.06 -27.19 10.78
C VAL A 209 -9.57 -27.58 12.16
N ALA A 210 -8.84 -28.47 12.83
CA ALA A 210 -9.18 -28.89 14.18
C ALA A 210 -9.08 -27.70 15.17
N GLY A 211 -10.06 -27.58 16.05
CA GLY A 211 -10.09 -26.53 17.09
C GLY A 211 -10.61 -25.18 16.63
N LEU A 212 -10.85 -24.96 15.33
CA LEU A 212 -11.48 -23.73 14.84
C LEU A 212 -13.01 -23.80 15.03
N SER A 213 -13.50 -23.22 16.12
CA SER A 213 -14.93 -23.29 16.49
C SER A 213 -15.33 -22.17 17.44
N GLY A 214 -16.65 -21.96 17.61
CA GLY A 214 -17.19 -21.00 18.59
C GLY A 214 -16.90 -19.53 18.27
N ALA A 215 -17.14 -18.67 19.26
CA ALA A 215 -16.97 -17.22 19.13
C ALA A 215 -15.50 -16.79 19.05
N SER A 216 -14.60 -17.55 19.68
CA SER A 216 -13.17 -17.35 19.64
C SER A 216 -12.44 -18.68 19.87
N SER A 217 -11.37 -18.94 19.12
CA SER A 217 -10.54 -20.14 19.24
C SER A 217 -9.10 -19.90 18.77
N THR A 218 -8.18 -20.82 19.09
CA THR A 218 -6.75 -20.68 18.75
C THR A 218 -6.25 -21.90 17.95
N PRO A 219 -6.67 -22.07 16.68
CA PRO A 219 -6.33 -23.25 15.89
C PRO A 219 -4.84 -23.35 15.51
N ASP A 220 -4.32 -24.57 15.46
CA ASP A 220 -2.95 -24.85 14.97
C ASP A 220 -2.92 -25.02 13.45
N LEU A 221 -3.00 -23.89 12.74
CA LEU A 221 -2.88 -23.87 11.27
C LEU A 221 -1.49 -24.29 10.78
N LYS A 222 -0.46 -24.20 11.62
CA LYS A 222 0.93 -24.52 11.24
C LYS A 222 1.12 -26.01 11.03
N SER A 223 0.43 -26.83 11.80
CA SER A 223 0.43 -28.30 11.65
C SER A 223 -0.03 -28.78 10.26
N TYR A 224 -0.77 -27.93 9.52
CA TYR A 224 -1.23 -28.20 8.16
C TYR A 224 -0.24 -27.75 7.07
N GLY A 225 0.92 -27.22 7.45
CA GLY A 225 2.04 -26.88 6.56
C GLY A 225 1.97 -25.47 5.95
N ALA A 226 3.03 -25.05 5.25
CA ALA A 226 3.09 -23.75 4.59
C ALA A 226 1.98 -23.57 3.53
N GLY A 227 1.56 -22.32 3.33
CA GLY A 227 0.48 -21.92 2.41
C GLY A 227 -0.36 -20.77 2.95
N THR A 228 -1.30 -20.28 2.14
CA THR A 228 -2.24 -19.22 2.52
C THR A 228 -3.60 -19.81 2.90
N TYR A 229 -4.00 -19.61 4.15
CA TYR A 229 -5.28 -20.04 4.72
C TYR A 229 -6.26 -18.86 4.69
N ARG A 230 -7.41 -19.05 4.04
CA ARG A 230 -8.52 -18.08 4.02
C ARG A 230 -9.67 -18.60 4.86
N ILE A 231 -10.05 -17.85 5.89
CA ILE A 231 -11.03 -18.24 6.90
C ILE A 231 -12.27 -17.35 6.77
N TYR A 232 -13.44 -17.96 6.62
CA TYR A 232 -14.73 -17.27 6.55
C TYR A 232 -15.60 -17.63 7.76
N LEU A 233 -16.41 -16.67 8.22
CA LEU A 233 -17.39 -16.87 9.28
C LEU A 233 -18.81 -16.84 8.71
N TYR A 234 -19.62 -17.77 9.18
CA TYR A 234 -21.08 -17.72 9.14
C TYR A 234 -21.60 -17.78 10.58
N ALA A 235 -22.47 -16.85 10.97
CA ALA A 235 -22.97 -16.72 12.33
C ALA A 235 -24.48 -16.48 12.35
N THR A 236 -25.17 -16.99 13.38
CA THR A 236 -26.63 -16.84 13.53
C THR A 236 -27.01 -16.50 14.96
N ALA A 237 -27.99 -15.63 15.15
CA ALA A 237 -28.53 -15.26 16.45
C ALA A 237 -30.06 -15.41 16.48
N THR A 238 -30.63 -15.64 17.67
CA THR A 238 -32.07 -15.78 17.85
C THR A 238 -32.80 -14.57 17.29
N SER A 239 -33.81 -14.82 16.45
CA SER A 239 -34.66 -13.78 15.86
C SER A 239 -33.93 -12.73 15.00
N SER A 240 -32.71 -13.04 14.53
CA SER A 240 -31.91 -12.18 13.65
C SER A 240 -31.66 -12.84 12.30
N GLN A 241 -31.40 -12.05 11.25
CA GLN A 241 -30.85 -12.58 10.00
C GLN A 241 -29.43 -13.12 10.24
N HIS A 242 -29.02 -14.15 9.49
CA HIS A 242 -27.65 -14.64 9.56
C HIS A 242 -26.64 -13.56 9.11
N TRP A 243 -25.41 -13.67 9.58
CA TRP A 243 -24.30 -12.86 9.13
C TRP A 243 -23.25 -13.76 8.49
N GLN A 244 -22.76 -13.40 7.31
CA GLN A 244 -21.68 -14.12 6.62
C GLN A 244 -20.61 -13.13 6.15
N SER A 245 -19.35 -13.49 6.38
CA SER A 245 -18.22 -12.67 5.94
C SER A 245 -18.12 -12.65 4.41
N SER A 246 -18.05 -11.45 3.82
CA SER A 246 -17.79 -11.24 2.39
C SER A 246 -16.30 -11.29 2.03
N THR A 247 -15.42 -11.03 3.01
CA THR A 247 -13.97 -11.09 2.87
C THR A 247 -13.38 -12.09 3.90
N PRO A 248 -12.37 -12.90 3.52
CA PRO A 248 -11.77 -13.86 4.43
C PRO A 248 -10.75 -13.19 5.36
N LEU A 249 -10.57 -13.77 6.54
CA LEU A 249 -9.33 -13.61 7.29
C LEU A 249 -8.22 -14.40 6.61
N THR A 250 -7.01 -13.83 6.52
CA THR A 250 -5.88 -14.45 5.83
C THR A 250 -4.76 -14.81 6.80
N VAL A 251 -4.39 -16.09 6.88
CA VAL A 251 -3.20 -16.54 7.64
C VAL A 251 -2.23 -17.15 6.64
N THR A 252 -1.02 -16.61 6.52
CA THR A 252 0.03 -17.21 5.67
C THR A 252 1.03 -17.95 6.55
N VAL A 253 1.07 -19.28 6.42
CA VAL A 253 2.09 -20.10 7.10
C VAL A 253 3.30 -20.22 6.18
N VAL A 254 4.50 -19.90 6.67
CA VAL A 254 5.75 -20.03 5.91
C VAL A 254 6.62 -21.15 6.47
N ASN A 255 7.16 -22.00 5.59
CA ASN A 255 8.19 -22.99 5.95
C ASN A 255 9.55 -22.30 6.00
N PRO A 256 10.43 -22.61 6.96
CA PRO A 256 11.78 -22.07 6.96
C PRO A 256 12.60 -22.75 5.85
N THR A 257 12.97 -22.01 4.81
CA THR A 257 14.07 -22.37 3.91
C THR A 257 15.26 -21.46 4.16
N VAL A 258 16.39 -22.06 4.49
CA VAL A 258 17.70 -21.41 4.68
C VAL A 258 18.35 -21.14 3.32
N PRO A 259 18.88 -19.94 3.10
CA PRO A 259 20.13 -19.76 2.35
C PRO A 259 21.21 -19.12 3.24
N THR A 260 22.41 -19.70 3.19
CA THR A 260 23.63 -19.26 3.88
C THR A 260 24.24 -18.02 3.23
N GLY A 261 24.57 -17.00 4.05
CA GLY A 261 25.43 -15.86 3.67
C GLY A 261 24.80 -14.46 3.57
N GLY A 262 23.52 -14.28 3.95
CA GLY A 262 22.87 -12.97 3.95
C GLY A 262 23.26 -12.05 5.13
N ALA A 263 22.86 -10.78 5.08
CA ALA A 263 22.84 -9.89 6.24
C ALA A 263 21.48 -9.92 6.94
N ILE A 264 21.44 -9.76 8.26
CA ILE A 264 20.18 -9.55 8.98
C ILE A 264 19.68 -8.14 8.64
N ALA A 265 18.42 -8.01 8.22
CA ALA A 265 17.77 -6.73 7.99
C ALA A 265 16.55 -6.62 8.89
N CYS A 266 16.54 -5.67 9.83
CA CYS A 266 15.41 -5.45 10.71
C CYS A 266 14.76 -4.09 10.50
N ASN A 267 13.49 -3.98 10.86
CA ASN A 267 12.74 -2.74 10.76
C ASN A 267 11.82 -2.57 11.98
N PRO A 268 12.36 -2.32 13.19
CA PRO A 268 11.55 -2.33 14.41
C PRO A 268 10.37 -1.35 14.35
N ARG A 269 9.22 -1.72 14.92
CA ARG A 269 8.01 -0.88 14.93
C ARG A 269 7.22 -1.02 16.23
N ILE A 270 6.50 0.04 16.57
CA ILE A 270 5.44 0.10 17.57
C ILE A 270 4.11 -0.09 16.84
N ASN A 271 3.27 -1.02 17.30
CA ASN A 271 1.96 -1.36 16.74
C ASN A 271 2.00 -1.52 15.20
N GLY A 272 3.05 -2.17 14.70
CA GLY A 272 3.19 -2.56 13.29
C GLY A 272 3.74 -1.49 12.34
N SER A 273 3.57 -0.19 12.60
CA SER A 273 3.98 0.87 11.66
C SER A 273 4.64 2.10 12.27
N MET A 274 4.47 2.34 13.57
CA MET A 274 4.96 3.54 14.24
C MET A 274 6.41 3.38 14.73
N THR A 275 7.12 4.49 14.87
CA THR A 275 8.45 4.55 15.53
C THR A 275 8.42 5.39 16.81
N SER A 276 7.28 6.04 17.10
CA SER A 276 7.01 6.81 18.30
C SER A 276 5.55 6.62 18.74
N LEU A 277 5.28 6.55 20.05
CA LEU A 277 3.92 6.51 20.60
C LEU A 277 3.86 7.08 22.03
N THR A 278 2.88 7.93 22.29
CA THR A 278 2.54 8.40 23.65
C THR A 278 1.45 7.53 24.25
N LEU A 279 1.69 7.04 25.47
CA LEU A 279 0.79 6.23 26.27
C LEU A 279 0.29 7.05 27.46
N THR A 280 -1.01 6.98 27.70
CA THR A 280 -1.69 7.49 28.91
C THR A 280 -2.03 6.34 29.85
N SER A 281 -2.46 6.66 31.08
CA SER A 281 -2.88 5.67 32.08
C SER A 281 -4.01 4.72 31.64
N SER A 282 -4.71 5.02 30.54
CA SER A 282 -5.75 4.19 29.92
C SER A 282 -5.32 3.50 28.62
N SER A 283 -4.08 3.70 28.16
CA SER A 283 -3.60 3.13 26.90
C SER A 283 -3.35 1.61 27.02
N PRO A 284 -3.59 0.83 25.95
CA PRO A 284 -3.19 -0.58 25.92
C PRO A 284 -1.67 -0.73 25.79
N ASN A 285 -1.11 -1.85 26.26
CA ASN A 285 0.33 -2.14 26.12
C ASN A 285 0.73 -2.21 24.63
N PRO A 286 1.73 -1.44 24.20
CA PRO A 286 2.12 -1.37 22.80
C PRO A 286 2.75 -2.67 22.33
N LEU A 287 2.46 -3.08 21.10
CA LEU A 287 3.21 -4.14 20.42
C LEU A 287 4.55 -3.57 19.94
N ILE A 288 5.65 -4.18 20.36
CA ILE A 288 7.00 -3.91 19.90
C ILE A 288 7.45 -5.07 19.02
N SER A 289 7.68 -4.77 17.75
CA SER A 289 8.05 -5.73 16.71
C SER A 289 9.46 -5.45 16.20
N ALA A 290 10.25 -6.48 15.99
CA ALA A 290 11.61 -6.41 15.45
C ALA A 290 11.64 -6.34 13.91
N ASN A 291 10.70 -7.04 13.25
CA ASN A 291 10.58 -7.15 11.79
C ASN A 291 11.91 -7.48 11.10
N CYS A 292 12.62 -8.52 11.58
CA CYS A 292 13.88 -8.97 11.00
C CYS A 292 13.71 -10.00 9.89
N LEU A 293 14.58 -9.94 8.89
CA LEU A 293 14.78 -10.97 7.87
C LEU A 293 16.27 -11.38 7.86
N PRO A 294 16.61 -12.67 8.03
CA PRO A 294 15.70 -13.75 8.46
C PRO A 294 15.14 -13.51 9.86
N THR A 295 13.97 -14.08 10.17
CA THR A 295 13.34 -13.97 11.50
C THR A 295 13.96 -14.92 12.54
N SER A 296 14.67 -15.96 12.10
CA SER A 296 15.36 -16.96 12.92
C SER A 296 16.74 -16.46 13.38
N VAL A 297 16.74 -15.34 14.09
CA VAL A 297 17.90 -14.68 14.66
C VAL A 297 17.69 -14.48 16.16
N GLN A 298 18.77 -14.30 16.91
CA GLN A 298 18.70 -13.94 18.32
C GLN A 298 18.36 -12.46 18.45
N TYR A 299 17.29 -12.15 19.19
CA TYR A 299 16.84 -10.79 19.46
C TYR A 299 17.29 -10.37 20.85
N THR A 300 17.99 -9.25 20.94
CA THR A 300 18.37 -8.62 22.19
C THR A 300 17.80 -7.22 22.20
N TRP A 301 16.83 -6.98 23.09
CA TRP A 301 16.26 -5.65 23.30
C TRP A 301 16.95 -4.96 24.46
N THR A 302 17.27 -3.68 24.29
CA THR A 302 17.71 -2.83 25.40
C THR A 302 16.82 -1.61 25.49
N VAL A 303 16.51 -1.19 26.71
CA VAL A 303 15.63 -0.05 26.96
C VAL A 303 16.30 0.93 27.89
N THR A 304 16.17 2.21 27.58
CA THR A 304 16.48 3.28 28.53
C THR A 304 15.20 3.99 28.93
N LYS A 305 15.03 4.27 30.22
CA LYS A 305 13.99 5.16 30.75
C LYS A 305 14.63 6.47 31.14
N ASN A 306 14.23 7.56 30.50
CA ASN A 306 14.82 8.90 30.68
C ASN A 306 16.36 8.82 30.62
N GLY A 307 16.89 8.07 29.65
CA GLY A 307 18.32 7.87 29.43
C GLY A 307 19.03 6.85 30.33
N ASN A 308 18.40 6.37 31.41
CA ASN A 308 18.99 5.33 32.27
C ASN A 308 18.61 3.92 31.77
N PRO A 309 19.55 2.98 31.62
CA PRO A 309 19.23 1.60 31.26
C PRO A 309 18.28 0.97 32.27
N ILE A 310 17.22 0.34 31.77
CA ILE A 310 16.27 -0.42 32.59
C ILE A 310 16.00 -1.78 31.95
N SER A 311 15.54 -2.74 32.77
CA SER A 311 14.98 -3.99 32.27
C SER A 311 13.47 -3.84 32.14
N VAL A 312 12.92 -4.23 30.98
CA VAL A 312 11.47 -4.23 30.74
C VAL A 312 11.02 -5.68 30.67
N ALA A 313 10.18 -6.08 31.63
CA ALA A 313 9.63 -7.42 31.67
C ALA A 313 8.83 -7.71 30.37
N ALA A 314 8.95 -8.94 29.87
CA ALA A 314 8.30 -9.42 28.65
C ALA A 314 8.73 -8.76 27.32
N LEU A 315 9.70 -7.85 27.30
CA LEU A 315 10.31 -7.33 26.06
C LEU A 315 11.40 -8.30 25.56
N ALA A 316 10.98 -9.32 24.82
CA ALA A 316 11.87 -10.36 24.30
C ALA A 316 11.38 -10.88 22.95
N GLY A 317 12.28 -11.54 22.19
CA GLY A 317 11.95 -12.17 20.92
C GLY A 317 11.62 -11.18 19.80
N ALA A 318 11.01 -11.68 18.73
CA ALA A 318 10.71 -10.87 17.54
C ALA A 318 9.52 -9.91 17.75
N ASN A 319 8.59 -10.24 18.65
CA ASN A 319 7.39 -9.46 18.95
C ASN A 319 7.07 -9.58 20.44
N SER A 320 6.69 -8.47 21.07
CA SER A 320 6.31 -8.44 22.49
C SER A 320 5.37 -7.30 22.81
N ASN A 321 4.53 -7.45 23.84
CA ASN A 321 3.65 -6.40 24.36
C ASN A 321 4.08 -6.01 25.78
N PRO A 322 5.23 -5.32 25.95
CA PRO A 322 5.73 -4.98 27.26
C PRO A 322 4.77 -4.03 28.00
N ASP A 323 4.60 -4.26 29.30
CA ASP A 323 3.89 -3.33 30.18
C ASP A 323 4.82 -2.17 30.55
N ILE A 324 4.86 -1.18 29.66
CA ILE A 324 5.66 0.03 29.82
C ILE A 324 4.96 0.99 30.82
N LEU A 325 3.63 0.88 30.97
CA LEU A 325 2.83 1.77 31.81
C LEU A 325 3.12 1.57 33.31
N SER A 326 3.25 0.32 33.76
CA SER A 326 3.59 0.03 35.16
C SER A 326 5.00 0.47 35.56
N LEU A 327 5.87 0.74 34.59
CA LEU A 327 7.20 1.31 34.82
C LEU A 327 7.13 2.82 35.14
N GLY A 328 5.98 3.47 34.98
CA GLY A 328 5.67 4.84 35.38
C GLY A 328 5.98 5.90 34.32
N VAL A 329 5.65 7.16 34.63
CA VAL A 329 5.87 8.31 33.72
C VAL A 329 7.33 8.42 33.28
N GLY A 330 7.54 8.72 32.01
CA GLY A 330 8.86 8.90 31.43
C GLY A 330 8.92 8.53 29.94
N THR A 331 10.06 8.80 29.33
CA THR A 331 10.34 8.40 27.94
C THR A 331 11.21 7.15 27.92
N TYR A 332 10.80 6.18 27.13
CA TYR A 332 11.44 4.89 26.95
C TYR A 332 12.00 4.81 25.53
N LEU A 333 13.31 4.63 25.39
CA LEU A 333 13.96 4.37 24.11
C LEU A 333 14.28 2.89 23.99
N VAL A 334 13.75 2.25 22.96
CA VAL A 334 13.86 0.81 22.76
C VAL A 334 14.74 0.51 21.55
N TYR A 335 15.83 -0.22 21.80
CA TYR A 335 16.82 -0.61 20.81
C TYR A 335 16.78 -2.12 20.58
N LEU A 336 17.05 -2.54 19.34
CA LEU A 336 17.17 -3.95 18.98
C LEU A 336 18.58 -4.25 18.46
N THR A 337 19.15 -5.34 18.94
CA THR A 337 20.24 -6.05 18.31
C THR A 337 19.73 -7.41 17.85
N ALA A 338 19.93 -7.73 16.57
CA ALA A 338 19.58 -9.01 15.99
C ALA A 338 20.85 -9.71 15.51
N SER A 339 21.12 -10.91 16.00
CA SER A 339 22.38 -11.63 15.72
C SER A 339 22.14 -13.09 15.35
N SER A 340 23.00 -13.67 14.52
CA SER A 340 22.95 -15.09 14.18
C SER A 340 24.35 -15.55 13.78
N PRO A 341 24.79 -16.78 14.11
CA PRO A 341 26.13 -17.27 13.77
C PRO A 341 26.46 -17.21 12.27
N ASN A 342 25.44 -17.22 11.41
CA ASN A 342 25.57 -17.31 9.95
C ASN A 342 25.26 -16.01 9.20
N TYR A 343 24.98 -14.91 9.93
CA TYR A 343 24.62 -13.61 9.35
C TYR A 343 25.36 -12.49 10.09
N SER A 344 25.64 -11.38 9.41
CA SER A 344 26.16 -10.19 10.09
C SER A 344 25.11 -9.61 11.04
N THR A 345 25.50 -9.34 12.29
CA THR A 345 24.64 -8.72 13.31
C THR A 345 24.07 -7.39 12.82
N TRP A 346 22.78 -7.18 13.06
CA TRP A 346 22.08 -5.93 12.78
C TRP A 346 21.77 -5.21 14.10
N ASN A 347 21.95 -3.89 14.12
CA ASN A 347 21.66 -3.05 15.28
C ASN A 347 20.75 -1.89 14.87
N THR A 348 19.78 -1.55 15.73
CA THR A 348 18.93 -0.37 15.56
C THR A 348 19.78 0.89 15.56
N THR A 349 19.72 1.66 14.47
CA THR A 349 20.36 2.98 14.35
C THR A 349 19.46 4.13 14.83
N THR A 350 18.15 3.90 14.94
CA THR A 350 17.17 4.87 15.46
C THR A 350 16.19 4.15 16.38
N PRO A 351 16.19 4.42 17.70
CA PRO A 351 15.36 3.69 18.65
C PRO A 351 13.86 3.92 18.41
N LEU A 352 13.05 2.99 18.87
CA LEU A 352 11.62 3.24 19.05
C LEU A 352 11.44 4.12 20.30
N MET A 353 10.50 5.06 20.23
CA MET A 353 10.22 5.99 21.31
C MET A 353 8.83 5.75 21.90
N LEU A 354 8.76 5.53 23.21
CA LEU A 354 7.50 5.48 23.96
C LEU A 354 7.50 6.54 25.04
N THR A 355 6.44 7.32 25.16
CA THR A 355 6.30 8.31 26.23
C THR A 355 5.11 7.94 27.10
N VAL A 356 5.33 7.63 28.38
CA VAL A 356 4.24 7.44 29.35
C VAL A 356 3.99 8.78 30.04
N ASP A 357 2.77 9.30 29.93
CA ASP A 357 2.32 10.53 30.57
C ASP A 357 1.02 10.31 31.35
N ASN A 358 0.98 10.76 32.60
CA ASN A 358 -0.17 10.61 33.50
C ASN A 358 -0.99 11.89 33.68
N ASN A 359 -0.65 13.00 33.02
CA ASN A 359 -1.37 14.27 33.21
C ASN A 359 -2.30 14.62 32.05
N ALA A 360 -3.60 14.44 32.32
CA ALA A 360 -4.65 15.19 31.64
C ALA A 360 -4.60 16.66 32.09
N GLY A 361 -3.71 17.47 31.50
CA GLY A 361 -3.73 18.93 31.66
C GLY A 361 -2.36 19.60 31.54
N GLY A 362 -2.13 20.31 30.43
CA GLY A 362 -0.99 21.22 30.24
C GLY A 362 -0.24 21.06 28.91
N GLY A 363 -0.91 21.32 27.78
CA GLY A 363 -0.36 21.15 26.42
C GLY A 363 0.67 22.20 26.00
N VAL A 364 1.82 22.29 26.68
CA VAL A 364 2.97 23.09 26.21
C VAL A 364 4.14 22.15 25.88
N THR A 365 4.56 22.18 24.61
CA THR A 365 5.67 21.35 24.11
C THR A 365 7.01 22.00 24.42
N LEU A 366 7.95 21.24 24.98
CA LEU A 366 9.31 21.70 25.18
C LEU A 366 10.04 21.77 23.83
N ASN A 367 10.50 22.96 23.45
CA ASN A 367 11.21 23.15 22.18
C ASN A 367 12.71 23.12 22.42
N CYS A 368 13.39 22.08 21.93
CA CYS A 368 14.85 22.00 21.94
C CYS A 368 15.40 21.81 20.53
N ALA A 369 16.62 22.32 20.33
CA ALA A 369 17.35 22.23 19.07
C ALA A 369 18.81 21.87 19.37
N PRO A 370 19.11 20.59 19.64
CA PRO A 370 20.47 20.19 19.98
C PRO A 370 21.41 20.40 18.79
N ARG A 371 22.63 20.86 19.05
CA ARG A 371 23.65 21.18 18.03
C ARG A 371 25.06 20.83 18.47
N LEU A 372 25.91 20.62 17.49
CA LEU A 372 27.36 20.50 17.57
C LEU A 372 27.99 21.81 17.09
N ASN A 373 28.94 22.35 17.83
CA ASN A 373 29.64 23.60 17.50
C ASN A 373 28.66 24.75 17.15
N GLY A 374 27.54 24.82 17.87
CA GLY A 374 26.52 25.85 17.73
C GLY A 374 25.45 25.57 16.67
N THR A 375 25.80 25.05 15.49
CA THR A 375 24.85 24.95 14.34
C THR A 375 24.79 23.59 13.66
N SER A 376 25.79 22.73 13.85
CA SER A 376 25.90 21.45 13.14
C SER A 376 25.09 20.36 13.84
N VAL A 377 24.71 19.31 13.12
CA VAL A 377 24.12 18.08 13.73
C VAL A 377 25.00 16.86 13.54
N ALA A 378 26.05 16.97 12.74
CA ALA A 378 27.11 15.99 12.58
C ALA A 378 28.47 16.69 12.53
N VAL A 379 29.53 16.07 13.04
CA VAL A 379 30.92 16.53 12.89
C VAL A 379 31.88 15.36 12.85
N THR A 380 32.88 15.43 11.97
CA THR A 380 34.03 14.52 12.00
C THR A 380 35.22 15.22 12.66
N VAL A 381 35.79 14.62 13.71
CA VAL A 381 36.98 15.11 14.42
C VAL A 381 38.15 14.14 14.26
N PRO A 382 39.35 14.60 13.89
CA PRO A 382 40.51 13.72 13.81
C PRO A 382 41.02 13.36 15.22
N THR A 383 41.74 12.26 15.35
CA THR A 383 42.31 11.82 16.65
C THR A 383 43.31 12.79 17.27
N ASN A 384 43.81 13.78 16.51
CA ASN A 384 44.63 14.90 16.97
C ASN A 384 43.90 16.26 16.98
N GLY A 385 42.57 16.27 16.80
CA GLY A 385 41.75 17.47 16.70
C GLY A 385 41.26 18.00 18.05
N THR A 386 40.23 18.87 18.00
CA THR A 386 39.52 19.36 19.18
C THR A 386 38.16 18.68 19.31
N ASN A 387 37.73 18.43 20.55
CA ASN A 387 36.40 17.89 20.80
C ASN A 387 35.31 18.92 20.46
N PRO A 388 34.17 18.48 19.89
CA PRO A 388 33.09 19.39 19.55
C PRO A 388 32.33 19.88 20.80
N THR A 389 31.75 21.08 20.72
CA THR A 389 30.79 21.57 21.72
C THR A 389 29.42 20.96 21.45
N VAL A 390 28.75 20.43 22.46
CA VAL A 390 27.38 19.91 22.38
C VAL A 390 26.45 20.87 23.12
N THR A 391 25.42 21.38 22.45
CA THR A 391 24.41 22.28 23.03
C THR A 391 23.00 21.69 22.89
N SER A 392 22.10 22.00 23.82
CA SER A 392 20.72 21.49 23.81
C SER A 392 19.70 22.37 23.08
N GLY A 393 19.90 23.69 23.12
CA GLY A 393 19.00 24.66 22.50
C GLY A 393 17.57 24.66 23.05
N CYS A 394 17.36 24.25 24.30
CA CYS A 394 16.03 24.15 24.91
C CYS A 394 15.44 25.51 25.35
N ASN A 395 14.14 25.69 25.13
CA ASN A 395 13.33 26.79 25.63
C ASN A 395 12.08 26.26 26.37
N PRO A 396 11.88 26.59 27.67
CA PRO A 396 12.80 27.35 28.52
C PRO A 396 14.14 26.63 28.74
N SER A 397 15.19 27.38 29.04
CA SER A 397 16.54 26.81 29.28
C SER A 397 16.67 26.10 30.63
N SER A 398 15.72 26.34 31.55
CA SER A 398 15.62 25.74 32.88
C SER A 398 15.04 24.32 32.84
N VAL A 399 15.58 23.46 31.98
CA VAL A 399 15.17 22.06 31.83
C VAL A 399 16.22 21.12 32.41
N THR A 400 15.78 19.95 32.85
CA THR A 400 16.68 18.85 33.19
C THR A 400 17.16 18.20 31.90
N HIS A 401 18.49 18.14 31.71
CA HIS A 401 19.10 17.59 30.51
C HIS A 401 19.64 16.19 30.80
N THR A 402 19.27 15.23 29.95
CA THR A 402 19.86 13.89 29.96
C THR A 402 20.37 13.57 28.57
N TRP A 403 21.67 13.35 28.48
CA TRP A 403 22.34 12.99 27.23
C TRP A 403 22.67 11.50 27.23
N THR A 404 22.36 10.82 26.13
CA THR A 404 22.75 9.42 25.92
C THR A 404 23.59 9.30 24.68
N VAL A 405 24.63 8.47 24.73
CA VAL A 405 25.57 8.29 23.62
C VAL A 405 25.68 6.82 23.28
N PHE A 406 25.67 6.52 21.98
CA PHE A 406 25.83 5.17 21.44
C PHE A 406 27.01 5.13 20.48
N ARG A 407 27.78 4.04 20.52
CA ARG A 407 28.81 3.72 19.52
C ARG A 407 28.62 2.27 19.08
N ALA A 408 28.48 2.05 17.77
CA ALA A 408 28.17 0.74 17.19
C ALA A 408 26.94 0.04 17.82
N GLY A 409 25.91 0.82 18.21
CA GLY A 409 24.69 0.30 18.83
C GLY A 409 24.79 0.01 20.34
N ALA A 410 25.98 0.11 20.94
CA ALA A 410 26.15 -0.05 22.38
C ALA A 410 26.17 1.32 23.10
N PRO A 411 25.53 1.46 24.28
CA PRO A 411 25.62 2.68 25.06
C PRO A 411 27.05 2.88 25.56
N VAL A 412 27.56 4.10 25.44
CA VAL A 412 28.91 4.48 25.87
C VAL A 412 28.87 5.75 26.69
N THR A 413 29.72 5.83 27.71
CA THR A 413 29.88 7.06 28.49
C THR A 413 30.95 7.93 27.86
N VAL A 414 30.61 9.17 27.50
CA VAL A 414 31.59 10.17 27.06
C VAL A 414 31.79 11.18 28.17
N SER A 415 33.01 11.25 28.70
CA SER A 415 33.35 12.14 29.81
C SER A 415 33.07 13.60 29.44
N GLY A 416 32.44 14.33 30.35
CA GLY A 416 32.16 15.76 30.19
C GLY A 416 30.87 16.10 29.43
N LEU A 417 30.08 15.13 28.96
CA LEU A 417 28.79 15.39 28.33
C LEU A 417 27.69 15.62 29.39
N ALA A 418 27.32 16.88 29.62
CA ALA A 418 26.28 17.25 30.60
C ALA A 418 25.67 18.62 30.33
N GLY A 419 24.49 18.87 30.93
CA GLY A 419 23.85 20.19 30.96
C GLY A 419 23.39 20.72 29.60
N ALA A 420 23.15 22.03 29.52
CA ALA A 420 22.67 22.71 28.31
C ALA A 420 23.77 22.94 27.26
N SER A 421 25.04 22.97 27.69
CA SER A 421 26.21 23.16 26.83
C SER A 421 27.44 22.51 27.49
N SER A 422 28.19 21.71 26.74
CA SER A 422 29.43 21.07 27.22
C SER A 422 30.41 20.78 26.07
N VAL A 423 31.65 20.44 26.40
CA VAL A 423 32.69 20.00 25.43
C VAL A 423 33.15 18.59 25.80
N PRO A 424 32.46 17.53 25.33
CA PRO A 424 32.71 16.17 25.78
C PRO A 424 33.94 15.54 25.12
N ALA A 425 34.64 14.68 25.85
CA ALA A 425 35.91 14.08 25.42
C ALA A 425 35.76 12.91 24.42
N PHE A 426 35.12 13.14 23.27
CA PHE A 426 34.93 12.14 22.22
C PHE A 426 36.24 11.56 21.68
N ILE A 427 37.27 12.39 21.45
CA ILE A 427 38.60 11.92 21.00
C ILE A 427 39.19 10.91 21.99
N GLY A 428 39.10 11.22 23.29
CA GLY A 428 39.55 10.32 24.36
C GLY A 428 38.69 9.06 24.50
N ALA A 429 37.46 9.06 23.99
CA ALA A 429 36.60 7.89 23.94
C ALA A 429 36.97 6.92 22.79
N GLY A 430 37.87 7.30 21.88
CA GLY A 430 38.43 6.47 20.81
C GLY A 430 37.81 6.66 19.41
N VAL A 431 38.41 6.00 18.41
CA VAL A 431 38.00 6.09 16.99
C VAL A 431 36.64 5.43 16.74
N GLY A 432 35.68 6.15 16.18
CA GLY A 432 34.38 5.62 15.78
C GLY A 432 33.31 6.71 15.70
N THR A 433 32.12 6.31 15.25
CA THR A 433 30.95 7.19 15.17
C THR A 433 30.11 7.07 16.44
N TYR A 434 29.82 8.22 17.05
CA TYR A 434 29.04 8.40 18.27
C TYR A 434 27.71 9.07 17.94
N TYR A 435 26.61 8.47 18.35
CA TYR A 435 25.26 9.00 18.20
C TYR A 435 24.76 9.51 19.54
N ILE A 436 24.39 10.79 19.61
CA ILE A 436 24.08 11.50 20.85
C ILE A 436 22.62 11.93 20.83
N TYR A 437 21.84 11.52 21.82
CA TYR A 437 20.44 11.92 21.97
C TYR A 437 20.26 12.82 23.18
N LEU A 438 19.44 13.86 23.01
CA LEU A 438 18.98 14.71 24.10
C LEU A 438 17.60 14.24 24.56
N THR A 439 17.45 14.03 25.87
CA THR A 439 16.16 14.06 26.55
C THR A 439 16.14 15.28 27.46
N ALA A 440 15.09 16.10 27.37
CA ALA A 440 14.92 17.28 28.21
C ALA A 440 13.53 17.28 28.87
N THR A 441 13.49 17.56 30.18
CA THR A 441 12.23 17.56 30.95
C THR A 441 12.11 18.81 31.81
N ALA A 442 10.88 19.31 31.96
CA ALA A 442 10.54 20.41 32.86
C ALA A 442 9.13 20.20 33.46
N PRO A 443 8.88 20.62 34.72
CA PRO A 443 7.55 20.57 35.30
C PRO A 443 6.54 21.36 34.44
N GLY A 444 5.42 20.71 34.07
CA GLY A 444 4.37 21.34 33.25
C GLY A 444 4.64 21.38 31.75
N TYR A 445 5.71 20.75 31.25
CA TYR A 445 5.99 20.59 29.81
C TYR A 445 6.06 19.12 29.43
N ASN A 446 5.70 18.80 28.18
CA ASN A 446 6.00 17.50 27.59
C ASN A 446 7.52 17.31 27.50
N ALA A 447 8.01 16.13 27.84
CA ALA A 447 9.43 15.80 27.67
C ALA A 447 9.83 15.91 26.19
N TYR A 448 10.93 16.60 25.91
CA TYR A 448 11.53 16.63 24.58
C TYR A 448 12.51 15.47 24.45
N VAL A 449 12.47 14.76 23.33
CA VAL A 449 13.52 13.85 22.92
C VAL A 449 13.93 14.21 21.50
N SER A 450 15.24 14.30 21.26
CA SER A 450 15.75 14.56 19.93
C SER A 450 15.32 13.44 18.97
N PRO A 451 14.53 13.72 17.93
CA PRO A 451 14.03 12.69 17.00
C PRO A 451 15.13 12.11 16.12
N SER A 452 16.30 12.75 16.08
CA SER A 452 17.50 12.29 15.39
C SER A 452 18.71 12.55 16.28
N PRO A 453 19.71 11.65 16.30
CA PRO A 453 20.92 11.87 17.09
C PRO A 453 21.78 12.98 16.47
N LEU A 454 22.59 13.63 17.31
CA LEU A 454 23.80 14.29 16.82
C LEU A 454 24.85 13.22 16.53
N GLU A 455 25.65 13.42 15.48
CA GLU A 455 26.69 12.48 15.09
C GLU A 455 28.09 13.10 15.32
N VAL A 456 28.94 12.42 16.09
CA VAL A 456 30.36 12.77 16.19
C VAL A 456 31.16 11.59 15.69
N THR A 457 31.91 11.75 14.61
CA THR A 457 32.83 10.71 14.10
C THR A 457 34.25 11.06 14.48
N VAL A 458 34.87 10.26 15.34
CA VAL A 458 36.31 10.32 15.64
C VAL A 458 37.03 9.40 14.66
N ALA A 459 37.94 9.91 13.86
CA ALA A 459 38.67 9.10 12.88
C ALA A 459 40.18 9.32 12.97
N ASP A 460 40.96 8.25 12.84
CA ASP A 460 42.36 8.39 12.44
C ASP A 460 42.38 8.98 11.04
N VAL A 461 43.26 9.96 10.80
CA VAL A 461 43.24 10.74 9.56
C VAL A 461 43.29 9.79 8.36
N THR A 462 42.16 9.57 7.69
CA THR A 462 42.08 9.17 6.27
C THR A 462 40.67 9.22 5.70
N SER A 463 40.68 9.76 4.48
CA SER A 463 39.67 9.79 3.44
C SER A 463 38.40 10.60 3.74
N PRO A 464 38.18 11.72 3.02
CA PRO A 464 36.96 12.51 3.08
C PRO A 464 35.76 11.79 2.46
N VAL A 465 35.83 10.47 2.28
CA VAL A 465 34.80 9.67 1.62
C VAL A 465 34.57 8.30 2.29
N ARG A 466 33.33 7.80 2.22
CA ARG A 466 32.91 6.43 2.61
C ARG A 466 32.50 5.65 1.37
N THR A 467 32.85 4.38 1.25
CA THR A 467 32.37 3.53 0.15
C THR A 467 30.96 3.01 0.44
N VAL A 468 30.06 3.10 -0.53
CA VAL A 468 28.68 2.62 -0.52
C VAL A 468 28.53 1.53 -1.57
N THR A 469 27.85 0.44 -1.22
CA THR A 469 27.48 -0.64 -2.13
C THR A 469 25.95 -0.79 -2.11
N PHE A 470 25.33 -0.69 -3.28
CA PHE A 470 23.90 -0.82 -3.50
C PHE A 470 23.62 -2.03 -4.38
N GLN A 471 22.61 -2.84 -4.05
CA GLN A 471 22.22 -4.00 -4.85
C GLN A 471 20.71 -4.01 -5.10
N LYS A 472 20.28 -4.21 -6.35
CA LYS A 472 18.87 -4.32 -6.76
C LYS A 472 18.67 -5.43 -7.77
N LEU A 473 17.74 -6.34 -7.51
CA LEU A 473 17.20 -7.25 -8.52
C LEU A 473 16.13 -6.52 -9.33
N VAL A 474 16.32 -6.42 -10.65
CA VAL A 474 15.33 -5.86 -11.57
C VAL A 474 14.21 -6.87 -11.76
N GLN A 475 12.99 -6.49 -11.41
CA GLN A 475 11.79 -7.33 -11.50
C GLN A 475 10.97 -6.97 -12.75
N ALA A 476 10.13 -7.88 -13.24
CA ALA A 476 9.21 -7.56 -14.35
C ALA A 476 8.22 -6.44 -13.97
N THR A 477 7.93 -6.29 -12.68
CA THR A 477 7.14 -5.19 -12.11
C THR A 477 7.85 -3.83 -12.18
N ASP A 478 9.16 -3.78 -12.39
CA ASP A 478 9.87 -2.52 -12.62
C ASP A 478 9.49 -1.86 -13.98
N ASN A 479 8.67 -2.49 -14.82
CA ASN A 479 8.10 -1.91 -16.05
C ASN A 479 6.70 -1.28 -15.86
N LYS A 480 6.24 -1.12 -14.60
CA LYS A 480 4.93 -0.51 -14.28
C LYS A 480 5.07 0.97 -13.97
N VAL A 481 4.18 1.79 -14.52
CA VAL A 481 4.10 3.23 -14.22
C VAL A 481 2.66 3.67 -13.96
N ASP A 482 2.47 4.44 -12.90
CA ASP A 482 1.25 5.19 -12.64
C ASP A 482 1.47 6.64 -13.05
N ILE A 483 0.55 7.18 -13.84
CA ILE A 483 0.62 8.55 -14.35
C ILE A 483 -0.51 9.37 -13.73
N LEU A 484 -0.18 10.47 -13.08
CA LEU A 484 -1.15 11.49 -12.69
C LEU A 484 -0.99 12.70 -13.61
N VAL A 485 -2.06 13.07 -14.32
CA VAL A 485 -2.12 14.32 -15.06
C VAL A 485 -2.89 15.33 -14.23
N VAL A 486 -2.27 16.47 -13.91
CA VAL A 486 -2.90 17.60 -13.22
C VAL A 486 -3.09 18.71 -14.23
N VAL A 487 -4.35 18.99 -14.57
CA VAL A 487 -4.72 19.91 -15.63
C VAL A 487 -5.27 21.18 -15.02
N ASP A 488 -4.69 22.29 -15.41
CA ASP A 488 -5.25 23.59 -15.10
C ASP A 488 -6.51 23.87 -15.92
N ASP A 489 -7.64 24.05 -15.23
CA ASP A 489 -8.96 24.30 -15.80
C ASP A 489 -9.47 25.72 -15.56
N SER A 490 -8.53 26.64 -15.27
CA SER A 490 -8.76 28.08 -15.22
C SER A 490 -9.23 28.67 -16.55
N ASN A 491 -9.78 29.89 -16.52
CA ASN A 491 -10.34 30.55 -17.71
C ASN A 491 -9.27 30.84 -18.78
N SER A 492 -8.06 31.21 -18.36
CA SER A 492 -6.92 31.50 -19.24
C SER A 492 -6.48 30.27 -20.01
N MET A 493 -6.69 29.08 -19.43
CA MET A 493 -6.34 27.80 -20.03
C MET A 493 -7.28 27.31 -21.14
N ALA A 494 -8.38 28.01 -21.48
CA ALA A 494 -9.31 27.50 -22.50
C ALA A 494 -8.70 27.26 -23.91
N PRO A 495 -7.92 28.20 -24.46
CA PRO A 495 -7.24 28.00 -25.73
C PRO A 495 -6.14 26.93 -25.59
N GLU A 496 -5.47 26.89 -24.43
CA GLU A 496 -4.37 25.96 -24.17
C GLU A 496 -4.84 24.54 -23.91
N ASN A 497 -5.97 24.29 -23.25
CA ASN A 497 -6.56 22.96 -23.05
C ASN A 497 -7.01 22.33 -24.37
N THR A 498 -7.47 23.16 -25.32
CA THR A 498 -7.79 22.70 -26.70
C THR A 498 -6.52 22.33 -27.46
N LYS A 499 -5.49 23.19 -27.41
CA LYS A 499 -4.17 22.91 -28.03
C LYS A 499 -3.48 21.71 -27.37
N LEU A 500 -3.57 21.58 -26.05
CA LEU A 500 -3.03 20.51 -25.24
C LEU A 500 -3.59 19.16 -25.67
N ALA A 501 -4.92 19.04 -25.77
CA ALA A 501 -5.57 17.82 -26.22
C ALA A 501 -5.02 17.37 -27.60
N GLN A 502 -4.84 18.32 -28.52
CA GLN A 502 -4.28 18.05 -29.84
C GLN A 502 -2.78 17.69 -29.78
N LYS A 503 -2.00 18.38 -28.95
CA LYS A 503 -0.55 18.22 -28.80
C LYS A 503 -0.13 16.98 -28.01
N LEU A 504 -1.04 16.35 -27.25
CA LEU A 504 -0.78 15.12 -26.47
C LEU A 504 -1.01 13.81 -27.25
N GLN A 505 -1.42 13.88 -28.52
CA GLN A 505 -1.65 12.70 -29.36
C GLN A 505 -0.44 11.76 -29.43
N GLY A 506 0.74 12.34 -29.65
CA GLY A 506 1.99 11.59 -29.73
C GLY A 506 2.34 10.86 -28.43
N PHE A 507 1.99 11.43 -27.27
CA PHE A 507 2.27 10.84 -25.96
C PHE A 507 1.44 9.59 -25.68
N VAL A 508 0.12 9.69 -25.83
CA VAL A 508 -0.78 8.55 -25.57
C VAL A 508 -0.51 7.40 -26.55
N THR A 509 -0.24 7.72 -27.82
CA THR A 509 0.19 6.75 -28.84
C THR A 509 1.54 6.12 -28.49
N SER A 510 2.48 6.92 -27.97
CA SER A 510 3.81 6.44 -27.55
C SER A 510 3.79 5.60 -26.27
N LEU A 511 2.84 5.85 -25.35
CA LEU A 511 2.60 5.02 -24.17
C LEU A 511 1.99 3.68 -24.57
N ALA A 512 0.96 3.69 -25.43
CA ALA A 512 0.33 2.49 -25.95
C ALA A 512 1.32 1.57 -26.69
N SER A 513 2.31 2.14 -27.37
CA SER A 513 3.36 1.42 -28.11
C SER A 513 4.63 1.14 -27.29
N SER A 514 4.72 1.58 -26.03
CA SER A 514 5.95 1.47 -25.22
C SER A 514 6.21 0.10 -24.60
N GLY A 515 5.21 -0.79 -24.55
CA GLY A 515 5.28 -2.05 -23.80
C GLY A 515 5.29 -1.89 -22.28
N LEU A 516 5.08 -0.68 -21.75
CA LEU A 516 4.93 -0.41 -20.33
C LEU A 516 3.55 -0.83 -19.83
N ASP A 517 3.50 -1.36 -18.61
CA ASP A 517 2.24 -1.57 -17.89
C ASP A 517 1.86 -0.26 -17.18
N TRP A 518 1.14 0.59 -17.91
CA TRP A 518 0.76 1.92 -17.43
C TRP A 518 -0.71 2.03 -17.07
N GLN A 519 -0.98 2.86 -16.06
CA GLN A 519 -2.31 3.38 -15.76
C GLN A 519 -2.23 4.89 -15.53
N MET A 520 -3.31 5.60 -15.82
CA MET A 520 -3.37 7.06 -15.83
C MET A 520 -4.65 7.56 -15.15
N CYS A 521 -4.46 8.48 -14.21
CA CYS A 521 -5.52 9.26 -13.59
C CYS A 521 -5.36 10.73 -13.94
N ALA A 522 -6.46 11.47 -13.88
CA ALA A 522 -6.46 12.91 -14.08
C ALA A 522 -7.13 13.63 -12.90
N THR A 523 -6.64 14.81 -12.56
CA THR A 523 -7.25 15.75 -11.61
C THR A 523 -7.04 17.17 -12.13
N VAL A 524 -7.68 18.14 -11.48
CA VAL A 524 -7.60 19.56 -11.83
C VAL A 524 -6.98 20.43 -10.73
N THR A 525 -6.66 21.68 -11.05
CA THR A 525 -5.96 22.65 -10.19
C THR A 525 -6.85 23.38 -9.19
N HIS A 526 -8.16 23.10 -9.14
CA HIS A 526 -9.08 23.69 -8.16
C HIS A 526 -9.81 22.63 -7.32
N ALA A 527 -10.38 23.05 -6.20
CA ALA A 527 -11.21 22.19 -5.37
C ALA A 527 -12.55 21.89 -6.05
N GLN A 528 -12.94 20.62 -6.06
CA GLN A 528 -14.12 20.15 -6.75
C GLN A 528 -15.29 19.91 -5.78
N LEU A 529 -16.48 20.40 -6.14
CA LEU A 529 -17.70 20.15 -5.37
C LEU A 529 -18.21 18.72 -5.63
N THR A 530 -18.22 17.89 -4.60
CA THR A 530 -18.91 16.58 -4.61
C THR A 530 -19.70 16.39 -3.32
N SER A 531 -20.94 15.90 -3.44
CA SER A 531 -21.85 15.70 -2.30
C SER A 531 -21.97 16.92 -1.36
N GLY A 532 -21.91 18.13 -1.91
CA GLY A 532 -22.01 19.39 -1.16
C GLY A 532 -20.73 19.82 -0.43
N THR A 533 -19.61 19.12 -0.59
CA THR A 533 -18.32 19.44 0.03
C THR A 533 -17.25 19.65 -1.04
N MET A 534 -16.33 20.58 -0.82
CA MET A 534 -15.22 20.87 -1.72
C MET A 534 -14.03 19.97 -1.41
N TYR A 535 -13.48 19.30 -2.43
CA TYR A 535 -12.33 18.40 -2.29
C TYR A 535 -11.25 18.70 -3.32
N TRP A 536 -10.02 18.78 -2.86
CA TRP A 536 -8.84 18.87 -3.71
C TRP A 536 -8.46 17.51 -4.27
N GLY A 537 -7.98 17.43 -5.52
CA GLY A 537 -7.40 16.17 -6.01
C GLY A 537 -8.42 15.06 -6.31
N LEU A 538 -9.69 15.37 -6.57
CA LEU A 538 -10.65 14.36 -7.01
C LEU A 538 -10.30 13.85 -8.41
N SER A 539 -10.35 12.53 -8.60
CA SER A 539 -10.09 11.93 -9.89
C SER A 539 -11.22 12.24 -10.89
N ARG A 540 -10.85 12.68 -12.09
CA ARG A 540 -11.78 12.89 -13.21
C ARG A 540 -12.08 11.56 -13.90
N ASN A 541 -13.34 11.37 -14.28
CA ASN A 541 -13.72 10.27 -15.16
C ASN A 541 -13.19 10.53 -16.57
N TRP A 542 -12.66 9.48 -17.18
CA TRP A 542 -12.27 9.50 -18.59
C TRP A 542 -13.51 9.43 -19.49
N THR A 543 -13.75 10.49 -20.26
CA THR A 543 -14.89 10.59 -21.19
C THR A 543 -14.79 9.49 -22.26
N ASN A 544 -15.91 8.81 -22.52
CA ASN A 544 -16.00 7.68 -23.46
C ASN A 544 -15.19 6.43 -23.08
N TYR A 545 -14.61 6.37 -21.87
CA TYR A 545 -13.93 5.19 -21.40
C TYR A 545 -14.91 4.17 -20.80
N ILE A 546 -14.82 2.93 -21.30
CA ILE A 546 -15.70 1.81 -20.93
C ILE A 546 -15.09 0.97 -19.79
N GLY A 547 -13.83 1.24 -19.41
CA GLY A 547 -13.15 0.52 -18.34
C GLY A 547 -13.66 0.88 -16.94
N SER A 548 -13.36 -0.01 -15.98
CA SER A 548 -13.71 0.16 -14.57
C SER A 548 -12.45 0.07 -13.69
N PRO A 549 -12.23 1.03 -12.77
CA PRO A 549 -13.04 2.23 -12.57
C PRO A 549 -12.84 3.27 -13.70
N GLN A 550 -13.85 4.13 -13.92
CA GLN A 550 -13.85 5.08 -15.05
C GLN A 550 -12.80 6.19 -14.96
N TRP A 551 -12.19 6.39 -13.79
CA TRP A 551 -11.13 7.38 -13.56
C TRP A 551 -9.70 6.82 -13.74
N ILE A 552 -9.56 5.52 -14.09
CA ILE A 552 -8.25 4.90 -14.39
C ILE A 552 -8.20 4.43 -15.85
N LEU A 553 -7.56 5.22 -16.71
CA LEU A 553 -7.25 4.83 -18.09
C LEU A 553 -6.00 3.94 -18.09
N ASN A 554 -6.03 2.80 -18.80
CA ASN A 554 -4.89 1.89 -18.86
C ASN A 554 -4.52 1.52 -20.31
N GLY A 555 -3.40 0.81 -20.47
CA GLY A 555 -2.89 0.39 -21.77
C GLY A 555 -3.79 -0.56 -22.58
N GLY A 556 -4.86 -1.10 -22.00
CA GLY A 556 -5.83 -1.96 -22.69
C GLY A 556 -6.98 -1.20 -23.36
N ALA A 557 -7.04 0.13 -23.26
CA ALA A 557 -8.09 0.93 -23.89
C ALA A 557 -8.00 0.87 -25.43
N SER A 558 -9.16 0.81 -26.10
CA SER A 558 -9.24 0.69 -27.56
C SER A 558 -8.90 1.97 -28.32
N ASP A 559 -9.14 3.14 -27.72
CA ASP A 559 -8.83 4.45 -28.26
C ASP A 559 -8.40 5.41 -27.14
N PRO A 560 -7.24 5.18 -26.51
CA PRO A 560 -6.80 5.98 -25.37
C PRO A 560 -6.59 7.44 -25.75
N TYR A 561 -6.25 7.73 -27.02
CA TYR A 561 -6.13 9.09 -27.52
C TYR A 561 -7.48 9.81 -27.58
N GLY A 562 -8.47 9.23 -28.25
CA GLY A 562 -9.80 9.82 -28.35
C GLY A 562 -10.47 10.00 -26.99
N ILE A 563 -10.25 9.04 -26.07
CA ILE A 563 -10.67 9.16 -24.66
C ILE A 563 -10.01 10.36 -24.00
N PHE A 564 -8.69 10.47 -24.10
CA PHE A 564 -7.94 11.56 -23.48
C PHE A 564 -8.38 12.92 -24.03
N THR A 565 -8.48 13.08 -25.35
CA THR A 565 -8.90 14.35 -25.97
C THR A 565 -10.32 14.74 -25.61
N SER A 566 -11.24 13.77 -25.58
CA SER A 566 -12.63 14.01 -25.16
C SER A 566 -12.70 14.39 -23.69
N THR A 567 -11.82 13.85 -22.86
CA THR A 567 -11.74 14.17 -21.43
C THR A 567 -11.21 15.58 -21.22
N MET A 568 -10.13 15.99 -21.89
CA MET A 568 -9.61 17.36 -21.80
C MET A 568 -10.65 18.40 -22.26
N ALA A 569 -11.33 18.12 -23.37
CA ALA A 569 -12.43 18.95 -23.84
C ALA A 569 -13.60 19.02 -22.84
N SER A 570 -13.86 17.93 -22.11
CA SER A 570 -14.92 17.87 -21.09
C SER A 570 -14.54 18.52 -19.76
N ILE A 571 -13.27 18.49 -19.37
CA ILE A 571 -12.76 19.30 -18.25
C ILE A 571 -13.00 20.78 -18.58
N GLY A 572 -12.66 21.15 -19.82
CA GLY A 572 -12.88 22.50 -20.33
C GLY A 572 -12.03 23.53 -19.61
N ALA A 573 -12.52 24.75 -19.60
CA ALA A 573 -11.98 25.94 -18.95
C ALA A 573 -13.12 26.96 -18.93
N GLY A 574 -13.15 27.91 -18.00
CA GLY A 574 -14.28 28.85 -17.91
C GLY A 574 -15.05 28.85 -16.58
N TRP A 575 -14.60 28.10 -15.57
CA TRP A 575 -15.38 27.90 -14.35
C TRP A 575 -15.19 29.07 -13.37
N ALA A 576 -16.28 29.55 -12.79
CA ALA A 576 -16.20 30.61 -11.77
C ALA A 576 -15.51 30.08 -10.50
N GLY A 577 -14.55 30.85 -9.95
CA GLY A 577 -13.85 30.50 -8.72
C GLY A 577 -12.69 29.52 -8.89
N THR A 578 -12.11 29.44 -10.10
CA THR A 578 -10.89 28.67 -10.38
C THR A 578 -9.62 29.50 -10.36
N ASP A 579 -9.70 30.81 -10.07
CA ASP A 579 -8.59 31.79 -10.07
C ASP A 579 -7.52 31.56 -8.97
N ASP A 580 -7.50 30.37 -8.36
CA ASP A 580 -6.55 29.96 -7.31
C ASP A 580 -6.07 28.55 -7.63
N GLU A 581 -5.13 28.49 -8.57
CA GLU A 581 -4.60 27.29 -9.21
C GLU A 581 -3.56 26.62 -8.32
N ARG A 582 -3.82 25.38 -7.92
CA ARG A 582 -2.98 24.66 -6.95
C ARG A 582 -2.71 23.22 -7.37
N ALA A 583 -1.87 23.04 -8.37
CA ALA A 583 -1.58 21.71 -8.91
C ALA A 583 -0.83 20.82 -7.91
N ILE A 584 0.07 21.38 -7.09
CA ILE A 584 0.81 20.64 -6.06
C ILE A 584 -0.16 20.20 -4.97
N LYS A 585 -1.05 21.08 -4.50
CA LYS A 585 -2.10 20.74 -3.54
C LYS A 585 -3.04 19.67 -4.07
N ALA A 586 -3.50 19.79 -5.32
CA ALA A 586 -4.34 18.79 -5.95
C ALA A 586 -3.65 17.43 -6.03
N ALA A 587 -2.37 17.39 -6.43
CA ALA A 587 -1.59 16.15 -6.47
C ALA A 587 -1.39 15.55 -5.06
N TRP A 588 -1.17 16.39 -4.05
CA TRP A 588 -1.02 15.98 -2.66
C TRP A 588 -2.27 15.26 -2.15
N TRP A 589 -3.45 15.86 -2.35
CA TRP A 589 -4.72 15.28 -1.90
C TRP A 589 -5.14 14.07 -2.75
N HIS A 590 -4.84 14.08 -4.05
CA HIS A 590 -5.06 12.90 -4.89
C HIS A 590 -4.23 11.70 -4.39
N ALA A 591 -2.99 11.92 -3.93
CA ALA A 591 -2.17 10.88 -3.31
C ALA A 591 -2.71 10.43 -1.94
N GLU A 592 -3.28 11.34 -1.16
CA GLU A 592 -3.97 11.02 0.10
C GLU A 592 -5.17 10.10 -0.14
N TYR A 593 -5.93 10.34 -1.21
CA TYR A 593 -7.12 9.57 -1.55
C TYR A 593 -6.83 8.25 -2.27
N ASN A 594 -5.58 7.79 -2.33
CA ASN A 594 -5.24 6.51 -2.94
C ASN A 594 -6.09 5.30 -2.47
N PRO A 595 -6.45 5.17 -1.17
CA PRO A 595 -7.34 4.10 -0.73
C PRO A 595 -8.72 4.07 -1.42
N TYR A 596 -9.14 5.20 -2.01
CA TYR A 596 -10.42 5.36 -2.70
C TYR A 596 -10.27 5.40 -4.22
N ASN A 597 -9.29 6.15 -4.73
CA ASN A 597 -9.10 6.29 -6.17
C ASN A 597 -8.33 5.11 -6.79
N THR A 598 -7.50 4.40 -6.02
CA THR A 598 -6.66 3.27 -6.46
C THR A 598 -5.70 3.57 -7.62
N CYS A 599 -5.39 4.85 -7.83
CA CYS A 599 -4.54 5.33 -8.93
C CYS A 599 -3.06 4.98 -8.76
N TYR A 600 -2.63 4.58 -7.56
CA TYR A 600 -1.22 4.34 -7.24
C TYR A 600 -0.99 2.89 -6.80
N ARG A 601 -0.29 2.13 -7.65
CA ARG A 601 0.13 0.75 -7.39
C ARG A 601 1.43 0.76 -6.58
N SER A 602 1.55 -0.08 -5.56
CA SER A 602 2.72 -0.09 -4.68
C SER A 602 4.02 -0.51 -5.40
N ASP A 603 3.92 -1.27 -6.48
CA ASP A 603 5.04 -1.80 -7.26
C ASP A 603 5.35 -1.02 -8.56
N ALA A 604 4.62 0.06 -8.83
CA ALA A 604 4.84 0.92 -10.00
C ALA A 604 5.63 2.19 -9.64
N SER A 605 6.35 2.78 -10.60
CA SER A 605 6.83 4.17 -10.45
C SER A 605 5.68 5.16 -10.59
N LEU A 606 5.81 6.35 -10.01
CA LEU A 606 4.89 7.46 -10.20
C LEU A 606 5.49 8.51 -11.15
N ALA A 607 4.70 8.89 -12.15
CA ALA A 607 4.95 10.03 -13.00
C ALA A 607 3.83 11.05 -12.80
N VAL A 608 4.16 12.30 -12.53
CA VAL A 608 3.18 13.39 -12.48
C VAL A 608 3.46 14.31 -13.66
N ILE A 609 2.41 14.76 -14.33
CA ILE A 609 2.45 15.76 -15.38
C ILE A 609 1.58 16.92 -14.94
N ILE A 610 2.21 18.06 -14.66
CA ILE A 610 1.53 19.31 -14.31
C ILE A 610 1.47 20.17 -15.56
N LEU A 611 0.30 20.73 -15.83
CA LEU A 611 0.11 21.75 -16.85
C LEU A 611 -0.58 22.94 -16.22
N SER A 612 0.02 24.13 -16.35
CA SER A 612 -0.57 25.39 -15.91
C SER A 612 0.13 26.56 -16.61
N ASP A 613 -0.61 27.64 -16.87
CA ASP A 613 -0.07 28.94 -17.31
C ASP A 613 0.21 29.91 -16.15
N GLU A 614 0.01 29.46 -14.92
CA GLU A 614 0.35 30.18 -13.69
C GLU A 614 1.29 29.35 -12.78
N ASP A 615 1.61 29.88 -11.59
CA ASP A 615 2.30 29.13 -10.53
C ASP A 615 1.31 28.62 -9.47
N GLU A 616 1.79 27.86 -8.49
CA GLU A 616 0.96 27.45 -7.34
C GLU A 616 0.45 28.67 -6.57
N ARG A 617 -0.87 28.78 -6.32
CA ARG A 617 -1.53 30.00 -5.77
C ARG A 617 -1.32 31.22 -6.69
N SER A 618 -1.39 31.01 -8.01
CA SER A 618 -1.12 31.98 -9.08
C SER A 618 0.33 32.46 -9.17
N VAL A 619 0.89 33.00 -8.07
CA VAL A 619 2.20 33.68 -8.02
C VAL A 619 3.25 32.94 -7.17
N GLY A 620 2.99 31.71 -6.75
CA GLY A 620 3.98 30.90 -6.01
C GLY A 620 4.26 31.42 -4.60
N GLY A 621 3.36 32.24 -4.05
CA GLY A 621 3.59 32.98 -2.81
C GLY A 621 4.65 34.07 -2.91
N ASP A 622 4.93 34.58 -4.11
CA ASP A 622 5.82 35.73 -4.35
C ASP A 622 5.00 36.97 -4.70
N SER A 623 4.88 37.89 -3.74
CA SER A 623 4.14 39.15 -3.95
C SER A 623 4.75 40.05 -5.03
N SER A 624 6.01 39.82 -5.44
CA SER A 624 6.64 40.60 -6.51
C SER A 624 6.18 40.21 -7.91
N GLN A 625 5.58 39.02 -8.09
CA GLN A 625 5.01 38.58 -9.36
C GLN A 625 3.53 39.01 -9.54
N GLN A 626 2.93 39.58 -8.50
CA GLN A 626 1.53 39.98 -8.49
C GLN A 626 1.24 41.07 -9.55
N TYR A 627 0.21 40.81 -10.36
CA TYR A 627 -0.34 41.75 -11.33
C TYR A 627 -1.73 42.25 -10.92
N TYR A 628 -2.63 41.36 -10.49
CA TYR A 628 -3.97 41.69 -10.03
C TYR A 628 -4.06 41.73 -8.49
N ALA A 629 -4.94 42.59 -7.97
CA ALA A 629 -5.18 42.64 -6.53
C ALA A 629 -5.84 41.34 -6.03
N GLY A 630 -5.18 40.65 -5.09
CA GLY A 630 -5.70 39.41 -4.48
C GLY A 630 -5.03 38.11 -4.93
N GLU A 631 -4.17 38.13 -5.95
CA GLU A 631 -3.42 36.94 -6.40
C GLU A 631 -2.44 36.44 -5.34
N PHE A 632 -1.79 37.37 -4.62
CA PHE A 632 -0.84 36.98 -3.58
C PHE A 632 -1.55 36.29 -2.42
N GLN A 633 -1.27 35.01 -2.25
CA GLN A 633 -1.63 34.24 -1.09
C GLN A 633 -0.43 33.45 -0.58
N LEU A 634 -0.35 33.25 0.74
CA LEU A 634 0.72 32.44 1.34
C LEU A 634 0.52 30.97 1.00
N LEU A 635 1.60 30.32 0.59
CA LEU A 635 1.63 28.88 0.38
C LEU A 635 1.43 28.12 1.70
N GLU A 636 0.57 27.11 1.66
CA GLU A 636 0.35 26.14 2.74
C GLU A 636 1.31 24.94 2.61
N GLY A 637 1.36 24.07 3.62
CA GLY A 637 2.26 22.92 3.60
C GLY A 637 2.00 21.91 2.48
N ASP A 638 0.75 21.83 2.00
CA ASP A 638 0.34 21.01 0.86
C ASP A 638 0.47 21.73 -0.50
N ASP A 639 0.79 23.03 -0.50
CA ASP A 639 1.16 23.81 -1.71
C ASP A 639 2.70 23.71 -2.00
N GLN A 640 3.49 23.11 -1.10
CA GLN A 640 4.96 23.07 -1.21
C GLN A 640 5.48 21.84 -1.97
N ALA A 641 6.48 22.02 -2.83
CA ALA A 641 7.16 20.94 -3.56
C ALA A 641 7.68 19.82 -2.62
N TYR A 642 8.37 20.21 -1.54
CA TYR A 642 8.83 19.24 -0.51
C TYR A 642 7.66 18.64 0.29
N GLY A 643 6.57 19.39 0.49
CA GLY A 643 5.34 18.88 1.10
C GLY A 643 4.76 17.71 0.32
N TYR A 644 4.70 17.83 -1.00
CA TYR A 644 4.27 16.76 -1.90
C TYR A 644 5.19 15.53 -1.84
N LEU A 645 6.51 15.71 -1.93
CA LEU A 645 7.44 14.58 -1.82
C LEU A 645 7.35 13.85 -0.48
N ASN A 646 7.15 14.61 0.60
CA ASN A 646 6.94 14.04 1.93
C ASN A 646 5.63 13.23 1.98
N LYS A 647 4.54 13.72 1.37
CA LYS A 647 3.29 12.97 1.24
C LYS A 647 3.48 11.66 0.49
N ILE A 648 4.18 11.67 -0.65
CA ILE A 648 4.44 10.45 -1.42
C ILE A 648 5.27 9.45 -0.61
N ARG A 649 6.30 9.91 0.12
CA ARG A 649 7.10 9.05 0.99
C ARG A 649 6.29 8.49 2.16
N GLN A 650 5.40 9.29 2.74
CA GLN A 650 4.50 8.85 3.82
C GLN A 650 3.54 7.76 3.34
N ASN A 651 2.95 7.94 2.15
CA ASN A 651 1.91 7.04 1.66
C ASN A 651 2.49 5.77 1.00
N PHE A 652 3.67 5.87 0.37
CA PHE A 652 4.21 4.81 -0.49
C PHE A 652 5.64 4.36 -0.13
N GLY A 653 6.28 5.00 0.85
CA GLY A 653 7.65 4.69 1.27
C GLY A 653 8.74 5.32 0.41
N PHE A 654 9.98 5.21 0.86
CA PHE A 654 11.17 5.79 0.20
C PHE A 654 11.57 5.09 -1.10
N THR A 655 11.04 3.89 -1.35
CA THR A 655 11.35 3.09 -2.54
C THR A 655 10.44 3.42 -3.72
N LYS A 656 9.34 4.17 -3.50
CA LYS A 656 8.47 4.65 -4.58
C LYS A 656 9.26 5.66 -5.42
N ARG A 657 9.50 5.29 -6.68
CA ARG A 657 10.17 6.16 -7.65
C ARG A 657 9.19 7.22 -8.12
N VAL A 658 9.59 8.48 -8.10
CA VAL A 658 8.73 9.62 -8.44
C VAL A 658 9.45 10.52 -9.43
N SER A 659 8.79 10.87 -10.52
CA SER A 659 9.22 11.94 -11.43
C SER A 659 8.05 12.91 -11.62
N VAL A 660 8.29 14.19 -11.41
CA VAL A 660 7.31 15.25 -11.70
C VAL A 660 7.80 16.01 -12.90
N ASN A 661 6.94 16.13 -13.90
CA ASN A 661 7.20 16.86 -15.11
C ASN A 661 6.19 18.00 -15.19
N SER A 662 6.60 19.13 -15.75
CA SER A 662 5.72 20.29 -15.89
C SER A 662 5.75 20.85 -17.31
N ILE A 663 4.63 21.40 -17.76
CA ILE A 663 4.49 22.24 -18.94
C ILE A 663 3.93 23.56 -18.44
N ILE A 664 4.78 24.60 -18.44
CA ILE A 664 4.51 25.86 -17.75
C ILE A 664 5.04 27.05 -18.55
N VAL A 665 4.69 28.27 -18.14
CA VAL A 665 5.51 29.44 -18.47
C VAL A 665 6.81 29.32 -17.67
N LYS A 666 7.92 29.06 -18.35
CA LYS A 666 9.22 28.79 -17.69
C LYS A 666 9.73 30.04 -16.98
N PRO A 667 10.31 29.91 -15.77
CA PRO A 667 11.00 31.02 -15.11
C PRO A 667 11.92 31.81 -16.06
N GLY A 668 11.61 33.09 -16.26
CA GLY A 668 12.38 34.01 -17.10
C GLY A 668 12.09 33.96 -18.61
N ASP A 669 11.17 33.12 -19.09
CA ASP A 669 10.73 33.10 -20.48
C ASP A 669 9.70 34.20 -20.77
N SER A 670 10.19 35.44 -20.83
CA SER A 670 9.34 36.63 -21.04
C SER A 670 8.64 36.64 -22.39
N ALA A 671 9.18 35.95 -23.40
CA ALA A 671 8.55 35.81 -24.70
C ALA A 671 7.32 34.90 -24.64
N CYS A 672 7.43 33.77 -23.93
CA CYS A 672 6.30 32.90 -23.68
C CYS A 672 5.23 33.60 -22.84
N MET A 673 5.63 34.26 -21.74
CA MET A 673 4.72 35.02 -20.89
C MET A 673 3.95 36.09 -21.69
N ALA A 674 4.64 36.87 -22.53
CA ALA A 674 3.99 37.84 -23.40
C ALA A 674 3.02 37.21 -24.41
N THR A 675 3.31 35.99 -24.88
CA THR A 675 2.44 35.25 -25.80
C THR A 675 1.18 34.75 -25.11
N GLN A 676 1.30 34.23 -23.87
CA GLN A 676 0.15 33.82 -23.05
C GLN A 676 -0.70 35.04 -22.67
N ASP A 677 -0.07 36.12 -22.23
CA ASP A 677 -0.73 37.39 -21.87
C ASP A 677 -1.54 38.00 -23.00
N ALA A 678 -1.14 37.78 -24.26
CA ALA A 678 -1.88 38.25 -25.43
C ALA A 678 -3.25 37.57 -25.59
N GLY A 679 -3.50 36.48 -24.87
CA GLY A 679 -4.78 35.76 -24.79
C GLY A 679 -5.86 36.49 -23.96
N GLY A 680 -5.50 37.54 -23.22
CA GLY A 680 -6.44 38.41 -22.49
C GLY A 680 -6.43 38.26 -20.97
N SER A 681 -5.83 37.18 -20.45
CA SER A 681 -5.53 37.00 -19.02
C SER A 681 -4.01 37.07 -18.81
N LYS A 682 -3.57 37.46 -17.62
CA LYS A 682 -2.14 37.43 -17.27
C LYS A 682 -1.73 36.03 -16.89
N SER A 683 -0.54 35.65 -17.34
CA SER A 683 0.12 34.39 -17.01
C SER A 683 1.23 34.64 -16.00
N HIS A 684 1.63 33.59 -15.28
CA HIS A 684 2.69 33.66 -14.27
C HIS A 684 3.75 32.58 -14.51
N TYR A 685 4.99 32.87 -14.13
CA TYR A 685 6.07 31.88 -14.19
C TYR A 685 5.82 30.76 -13.17
N GLY A 686 5.79 29.50 -13.62
CA GLY A 686 5.58 28.34 -12.73
C GLY A 686 6.82 27.96 -11.91
N TYR A 687 7.28 28.83 -11.00
CA TYR A 687 8.48 28.59 -10.19
C TYR A 687 8.36 27.35 -9.30
N LYS A 688 7.21 27.13 -8.64
CA LYS A 688 7.00 25.97 -7.75
C LYS A 688 6.91 24.67 -8.54
N TYR A 689 6.30 24.69 -9.71
CA TYR A 689 6.25 23.55 -10.61
C TYR A 689 7.63 23.22 -11.22
N ASN A 690 8.42 24.25 -11.55
CA ASN A 690 9.81 24.09 -11.95
C ASN A 690 10.67 23.52 -10.82
N GLU A 691 10.54 24.05 -9.59
CA GLU A 691 11.23 23.54 -8.39
C GLU A 691 10.92 22.04 -8.21
N LEU A 692 9.64 21.66 -8.20
CA LEU A 692 9.22 20.28 -8.02
C LEU A 692 9.73 19.35 -9.12
N SER A 693 9.73 19.81 -10.37
CA SER A 693 10.25 19.04 -11.50
C SER A 693 11.77 18.83 -11.40
N GLN A 694 12.51 19.87 -11.00
CA GLN A 694 13.96 19.80 -10.83
C GLN A 694 14.39 18.86 -9.70
N ILE A 695 13.75 18.95 -8.52
CA ILE A 695 14.10 18.11 -7.35
C ILE A 695 13.72 16.64 -7.55
N THR A 696 12.83 16.33 -8.48
CA THR A 696 12.46 14.95 -8.86
C THR A 696 13.16 14.45 -10.11
N GLY A 697 14.01 15.27 -10.74
CA GLY A 697 14.71 14.93 -11.97
C GLY A 697 13.82 14.80 -13.20
N GLY A 698 12.61 15.35 -13.18
CA GLY A 698 11.72 15.43 -14.33
C GLY A 698 12.06 16.61 -15.25
N TYR A 699 11.29 16.74 -16.33
CA TYR A 699 11.51 17.75 -17.37
C TYR A 699 10.51 18.91 -17.26
N VAL A 700 10.97 20.10 -17.65
CA VAL A 700 10.17 21.33 -17.70
C VAL A 700 10.00 21.74 -19.16
N GLY A 701 8.81 21.50 -19.71
CA GLY A 701 8.36 21.94 -21.03
C GLY A 701 7.82 23.37 -21.00
N SER A 702 7.83 24.05 -22.15
CA SER A 702 7.21 25.38 -22.27
C SER A 702 5.79 25.21 -22.78
N ILE A 703 4.84 25.90 -22.14
CA ILE A 703 3.45 25.94 -22.62
C ILE A 703 3.34 26.61 -24.01
N CYS A 704 4.31 27.45 -24.37
CA CYS A 704 4.34 28.11 -25.67
C CYS A 704 4.94 27.26 -26.80
N ASP A 705 5.38 26.02 -26.51
CA ASP A 705 5.94 25.15 -27.55
C ASP A 705 4.87 24.82 -28.62
N ALA A 706 5.27 24.88 -29.89
CA ALA A 706 4.37 24.66 -31.03
C ALA A 706 3.82 23.22 -31.06
N ASP A 707 4.60 22.26 -30.59
CA ASP A 707 4.18 20.91 -30.25
C ASP A 707 4.78 20.50 -28.91
N TYR A 708 4.13 19.58 -28.20
CA TYR A 708 4.70 18.99 -26.98
C TYR A 708 5.41 17.67 -27.27
N SER A 709 5.56 17.27 -28.53
CA SER A 709 6.13 15.97 -28.91
C SER A 709 7.54 15.79 -28.32
N SER A 710 8.34 16.86 -28.31
CA SER A 710 9.66 16.86 -27.68
C SER A 710 9.57 16.79 -26.16
N ASN A 711 8.73 17.60 -25.52
CA ASN A 711 8.50 17.59 -24.07
C ASN A 711 8.05 16.19 -23.61
N LEU A 712 7.16 15.58 -24.37
CA LEU A 712 6.53 14.29 -24.08
C LEU A 712 7.46 13.10 -24.40
N TYR A 713 8.34 13.25 -25.40
CA TYR A 713 9.47 12.34 -25.60
C TYR A 713 10.39 12.37 -24.38
N TYR A 714 10.73 13.56 -23.87
CA TYR A 714 11.51 13.69 -22.64
C TYR A 714 10.77 13.20 -21.40
N PHE A 715 9.45 13.35 -21.30
CA PHE A 715 8.67 12.80 -20.19
C PHE A 715 8.70 11.27 -20.23
N LYS A 716 8.48 10.67 -21.40
CA LYS A 716 8.63 9.22 -21.59
C LYS A 716 10.05 8.76 -21.28
N ASP A 717 11.06 9.45 -21.79
CA ASP A 717 12.47 9.14 -21.52
C ASP A 717 12.77 9.24 -20.03
N ARG A 718 12.28 10.26 -19.31
CA ARG A 718 12.41 10.38 -17.85
C ARG A 718 11.62 9.32 -17.09
N ILE A 719 10.43 8.94 -17.54
CA ILE A 719 9.64 7.85 -16.97
C ILE A 719 10.39 6.53 -17.14
N VAL A 720 10.82 6.19 -18.35
CA VAL A 720 11.60 4.98 -18.64
C VAL A 720 12.95 4.99 -17.95
N ASN A 721 13.65 6.13 -17.91
CA ASN A 721 14.89 6.30 -17.17
C ASN A 721 14.67 6.20 -15.66
N SER A 722 13.53 6.64 -15.12
CA SER A 722 13.20 6.40 -13.71
C SER A 722 13.07 4.90 -13.42
N LEU A 723 12.59 4.11 -14.39
CA LEU A 723 12.54 2.65 -14.30
C LEU A 723 13.94 2.02 -14.47
N ALA A 724 14.79 2.65 -15.28
CA ALA A 724 16.17 2.27 -15.57
C ALA A 724 17.21 3.10 -14.79
N SER A 725 16.88 3.54 -13.58
CA SER A 725 17.82 4.31 -12.77
C SER A 725 17.75 3.97 -11.30
N ILE A 726 18.85 4.27 -10.63
CA ILE A 726 19.03 4.07 -9.20
C ILE A 726 19.49 5.39 -8.62
N GLN A 727 18.66 5.97 -7.75
CA GLN A 727 19.05 7.12 -6.93
C GLN A 727 20.19 6.71 -6.00
N LEU A 728 21.33 7.40 -6.10
CA LEU A 728 22.43 7.22 -5.16
C LEU A 728 22.13 7.95 -3.85
N GLU A 729 22.69 7.43 -2.77
CA GLU A 729 22.56 7.98 -1.41
C GLU A 729 23.21 9.37 -1.28
N CYS A 730 24.19 9.66 -2.13
CA CYS A 730 25.00 10.87 -2.10
C CYS A 730 25.64 11.13 -3.46
N ALA A 731 26.10 12.36 -3.70
CA ALA A 731 26.92 12.67 -4.88
C ALA A 731 28.20 11.84 -4.84
N ALA A 732 28.35 10.92 -5.80
CA ALA A 732 29.50 10.04 -5.84
C ALA A 732 30.82 10.82 -6.01
N VAL A 733 31.81 10.50 -5.18
CA VAL A 733 33.18 11.01 -5.27
C VAL A 733 34.05 9.97 -5.96
N GLY A 734 34.52 10.31 -7.15
CA GLY A 734 35.31 9.41 -7.99
C GLY A 734 34.44 8.44 -8.81
N ALA A 735 35.04 7.32 -9.23
CA ALA A 735 34.40 6.39 -10.15
C ALA A 735 33.27 5.58 -9.48
N ILE A 736 32.24 5.27 -10.27
CA ILE A 736 31.13 4.39 -9.91
C ILE A 736 31.36 3.05 -10.61
N GLN A 737 31.40 1.97 -9.85
CA GLN A 737 31.49 0.61 -10.38
C GLN A 737 30.10 0.00 -10.46
N VAL A 738 29.82 -0.67 -11.58
CA VAL A 738 28.52 -1.31 -11.84
C VAL A 738 28.76 -2.75 -12.26
N GLY A 739 28.16 -3.69 -11.53
CA GLY A 739 28.06 -5.11 -11.89
C GLY A 739 26.63 -5.48 -12.21
N ILE A 740 26.41 -6.25 -13.28
CA ILE A 740 25.08 -6.76 -13.66
C ILE A 740 25.16 -8.28 -13.77
N THR A 741 24.29 -9.00 -13.06
CA THR A 741 24.27 -10.48 -13.03
C THR A 741 22.86 -11.02 -13.25
N PRO A 742 22.58 -11.89 -14.25
CA PRO A 742 23.48 -12.34 -15.31
C PRO A 742 24.03 -11.19 -16.16
N SER A 743 25.26 -11.33 -16.68
CA SER A 743 25.87 -10.30 -17.53
C SER A 743 25.02 -10.05 -18.77
N MET A 744 25.08 -8.81 -19.27
CA MET A 744 24.43 -8.40 -20.52
C MET A 744 25.43 -7.67 -21.41
N GLY A 745 25.02 -7.33 -22.64
CA GLY A 745 25.82 -6.51 -23.55
C GLY A 745 26.20 -5.16 -22.94
N ALA A 746 26.96 -4.33 -23.66
CA ALA A 746 27.47 -3.07 -23.14
C ALA A 746 26.34 -2.20 -22.57
N VAL A 747 26.38 -1.95 -21.25
CA VAL A 747 25.53 -0.99 -20.55
C VAL A 747 26.40 0.20 -20.18
N THR A 748 26.03 1.37 -20.69
CA THR A 748 26.61 2.64 -20.26
C THR A 748 25.82 3.19 -19.09
N THR A 749 26.50 3.96 -18.23
CA THR A 749 25.86 4.65 -17.12
C THR A 749 26.10 6.15 -17.20
N GLN A 750 25.07 6.93 -16.84
CA GLN A 750 25.15 8.38 -16.76
C GLN A 750 24.65 8.85 -15.40
N MET A 751 25.39 9.78 -14.79
CA MET A 751 24.95 10.46 -13.57
C MET A 751 24.10 11.69 -13.91
N VAL A 752 22.90 11.76 -13.36
CA VAL A 752 21.99 12.91 -13.46
C VAL A 752 21.39 13.18 -12.10
N ASN A 753 21.61 14.36 -11.49
CA ASN A 753 21.03 14.76 -10.19
C ASN A 753 21.10 13.67 -9.12
N ASN A 754 22.30 13.13 -8.94
CA ASN A 754 22.57 12.07 -7.98
C ASN A 754 21.90 10.71 -8.25
N THR A 755 21.43 10.51 -9.49
CA THR A 755 20.81 9.28 -9.96
C THR A 755 21.67 8.67 -11.06
N LEU A 756 21.96 7.37 -10.92
CA LEU A 756 22.66 6.59 -11.93
C LEU A 756 21.65 6.01 -12.91
N VAL A 757 21.71 6.45 -14.16
CA VAL A 757 20.83 6.03 -15.26
C VAL A 757 21.56 4.99 -16.12
N PHE A 758 20.88 3.90 -16.49
CA PHE A 758 21.44 2.82 -17.33
C PHE A 758 20.95 2.93 -18.78
N SER A 759 21.87 2.80 -19.75
CA SER A 759 21.53 2.72 -21.17
C SER A 759 22.26 1.56 -21.86
N PRO A 760 21.54 0.56 -22.42
CA PRO A 760 20.08 0.40 -22.39
C PRO A 760 19.57 0.07 -20.97
N ALA A 761 18.25 0.17 -20.78
CA ALA A 761 17.59 -0.25 -19.54
C ALA A 761 17.92 -1.71 -19.21
N ILE A 762 18.15 -2.00 -17.93
CA ILE A 762 18.49 -3.34 -17.47
C ILE A 762 17.22 -4.20 -17.47
N PRO A 763 17.15 -5.33 -18.20
CA PRO A 763 15.94 -6.14 -18.25
C PRO A 763 15.72 -6.92 -16.96
N ALA A 764 14.45 -7.25 -16.68
CA ALA A 764 14.05 -8.07 -15.54
C ALA A 764 14.81 -9.40 -15.45
N GLY A 765 15.00 -9.88 -14.21
CA GLY A 765 15.76 -11.08 -13.90
C GLY A 765 17.27 -10.86 -13.73
N ARG A 766 17.74 -9.59 -13.69
CA ARG A 766 19.14 -9.23 -13.46
C ARG A 766 19.32 -8.45 -12.16
N THR A 767 20.37 -8.76 -11.43
CA THR A 767 20.84 -8.03 -10.25
C THR A 767 21.87 -6.99 -10.66
N VAL A 768 21.60 -5.74 -10.32
CA VAL A 768 22.53 -4.61 -10.43
C VAL A 768 23.22 -4.43 -9.09
N VAL A 769 24.55 -4.37 -9.09
CA VAL A 769 25.39 -4.02 -7.94
C VAL A 769 26.12 -2.73 -8.32
N ILE A 770 25.94 -1.67 -7.54
CA ILE A 770 26.62 -0.38 -7.73
C ILE A 770 27.53 -0.15 -6.53
N GLN A 771 28.80 0.18 -6.77
CA GLN A 771 29.74 0.59 -5.73
C GLN A 771 30.29 1.97 -6.05
N TYR A 772 30.24 2.89 -5.09
CA TYR A 772 30.69 4.29 -5.25
C TYR A 772 31.11 4.88 -3.91
N ASN A 773 31.81 6.01 -3.89
CA ASN A 773 32.16 6.67 -2.64
C ASN A 773 31.27 7.88 -2.39
N CYS A 774 30.80 8.08 -1.16
CA CYS A 774 30.14 9.28 -0.69
C CYS A 774 31.10 10.19 0.05
N PRO A 775 30.93 11.53 0.02
CA PRO A 775 31.59 12.41 0.96
C PRO A 775 31.26 11.99 2.40
N ARG A 776 32.28 11.95 3.25
CA ARG A 776 32.13 11.97 4.71
C ARG A 776 32.20 13.44 5.10
N ASN A 777 31.03 14.05 5.35
CA ASN A 777 30.99 15.38 5.97
C ASN A 777 31.32 15.27 7.46
#